data_AF-A0A0Q1G126-F1
#
_entry.id   AF-A0A0Q1G126-F1
#
_cell.length_a   1.000
_cell.length_b   1.000
_cell.length_c   1.000
_cell.angle_alpha   90.00
_cell.angle_beta   90.00
_cell.angle_gamma   90.00
#
_symmetry.space_group_name_H-M   'P 1'
#
loop_
_entity.id
_entity.type
_entity.pdbx_description
1 polymer ?
#
loop_
_entity_poly.entity_id
_entity_poly.type
_entity_poly.pdbx_seq_one_letter_code
_entity_poly.pdbx_strand_id
1 'polypeptide(L)'
;MKDSYNIFNVLFDPDLMQKATKITEKFFFEGRERYFQNEIKTSKETYKCLKQYLDFLMRQVKKRMSQHSKYSLIYYFRRILSNMLQTYDNTEWKQEEIKTFKTELLWFVWFSNRITLAAIKYGRSSLDDLQNFSFKHKGFSEYIELNQLTSKYSVDLHVTLSLMWEWDKIRYCMKRLARGGKFIWRNRNKFEFDIIMEPNIKNLVNIFDTRVNSTDNLLNIQGSWAPMITSFEFPLPSSRGIYKPLHIWPKAFSINSGALSYYLPIVLTLLPNISNQGSDLGWRDPTTNQLIPSPSWIFHWYRLDFILPRIELFRGVIKKYLEFSGRTNYEPEDLILTLSAITQYSINAGLNNDKCWYQIFSYGYSIWNDPYELLKHKVLPEYRNLKKISLGKTSSKGDWESLKSVIEDIKWNEIQYKNLNILRYSPINLILPIDKNIWLIDWSLMLHVILDLTKSYGRIFGTVAILKGFELERTLSEYFKSNFQTLGISLWWLGQGAKNKIRFHAGGVRDIDIGIIVDDHLLILEVKAYSGRWDLYLNPDPNMLKKRWEKKIKPAINQVDTLSERLSIEIEGKNFKIPCDVRWVVPIVCSPFVEWIPSYNQKWWLYKNIPRVCTPDEIFEIIEQIKKGNSPNYKLPVARTS
;
A
#
# COMPACT_ATOMS: atom_id res chain seq x y z
N MET A 1 17.61 -29.16 6.39
CA MET A 1 16.93 -29.15 5.09
C MET A 1 16.03 -30.36 4.87
N LYS A 2 16.43 -31.61 5.21
CA LYS A 2 15.56 -32.80 5.06
C LYS A 2 14.25 -32.75 5.87
N ASP A 3 14.24 -32.14 7.05
CA ASP A 3 13.02 -32.05 7.89
C ASP A 3 12.02 -30.96 7.47
N SER A 4 12.49 -29.94 6.74
CA SER A 4 11.62 -28.91 6.14
C SER A 4 10.80 -29.46 4.97
N TYR A 5 11.33 -30.48 4.28
CA TYR A 5 10.71 -31.17 3.16
C TYR A 5 9.49 -32.02 3.57
N ASN A 6 9.43 -32.50 4.83
CA ASN A 6 8.32 -33.33 5.32
C ASN A 6 7.03 -32.54 5.62
N ILE A 7 7.12 -31.26 6.00
CA ILE A 7 5.92 -30.45 6.32
C ILE A 7 5.11 -30.15 5.06
N PHE A 8 5.79 -29.87 3.95
CA PHE A 8 5.14 -29.59 2.68
C PHE A 8 4.43 -30.83 2.14
N ASN A 9 5.07 -32.00 2.23
CA ASN A 9 4.47 -33.27 1.81
C ASN A 9 3.25 -33.66 2.65
N VAL A 10 3.20 -33.34 3.95
CA VAL A 10 2.04 -33.65 4.80
C VAL A 10 0.87 -32.69 4.58
N LEU A 11 1.12 -31.44 4.18
CA LEU A 11 0.05 -30.48 3.86
C LEU A 11 -0.50 -30.65 2.46
N PHE A 12 0.38 -30.93 1.51
CA PHE A 12 -0.01 -31.14 0.12
C PHE A 12 -0.05 -32.62 -0.24
N ASP A 13 -0.19 -33.48 0.78
CA ASP A 13 -0.45 -34.89 0.61
C ASP A 13 -1.75 -35.03 -0.20
N PRO A 14 -1.68 -35.60 -1.42
CA PRO A 14 -2.84 -35.68 -2.30
C PRO A 14 -4.02 -36.42 -1.67
N ASP A 15 -3.77 -37.43 -0.85
CA ASP A 15 -4.81 -38.24 -0.20
C ASP A 15 -5.48 -37.45 0.93
N LEU A 16 -4.71 -36.71 1.74
CA LEU A 16 -5.25 -35.83 2.76
C LEU A 16 -6.03 -34.65 2.15
N MET A 17 -5.55 -34.08 1.04
CA MET A 17 -6.26 -33.05 0.30
C MET A 17 -7.56 -33.58 -0.30
N GLN A 18 -7.56 -34.78 -0.88
CA GLN A 18 -8.76 -35.40 -1.40
C GLN A 18 -9.77 -35.69 -0.28
N LYS A 19 -9.30 -36.16 0.88
CA LYS A 19 -10.14 -36.38 2.07
C LYS A 19 -10.73 -35.07 2.60
N ALA A 20 -9.94 -34.01 2.69
CA ALA A 20 -10.40 -32.69 3.09
C ALA A 20 -11.43 -32.12 2.09
N THR A 21 -11.20 -32.33 0.79
CA THR A 21 -12.12 -31.91 -0.28
C THR A 21 -13.47 -32.60 -0.12
N LYS A 22 -13.52 -33.93 0.02
CA LYS A 22 -14.76 -34.69 0.23
C LYS A 22 -15.54 -34.22 1.46
N ILE A 23 -14.84 -33.94 2.56
CA ILE A 23 -15.46 -33.41 3.79
C ILE A 23 -16.02 -32.01 3.57
N THR A 24 -15.30 -31.16 2.85
CA THR A 24 -15.72 -29.79 2.53
C THR A 24 -16.94 -29.79 1.63
N GLU A 25 -16.93 -30.58 0.55
CA GLU A 25 -18.05 -30.73 -0.37
C GLU A 25 -19.30 -31.20 0.35
N LYS A 26 -19.16 -32.15 1.30
CA LYS A 26 -20.28 -32.57 2.15
C LYS A 26 -20.88 -31.41 2.92
N PHE A 27 -20.06 -30.55 3.54
CA PHE A 27 -20.58 -29.38 4.27
C PHE A 27 -21.22 -28.34 3.35
N PHE A 28 -20.62 -28.09 2.18
CA PHE A 28 -21.20 -27.18 1.20
C PHE A 28 -22.54 -27.70 0.72
N PHE A 29 -22.63 -28.98 0.38
CA PHE A 29 -23.88 -29.61 -0.04
C PHE A 29 -24.92 -29.56 1.08
N GLU A 30 -24.61 -30.07 2.27
CA GLU A 30 -25.53 -30.06 3.42
C GLU A 30 -26.03 -28.65 3.75
N GLY A 31 -25.14 -27.67 3.79
CA GLY A 31 -25.51 -26.28 4.07
C GLY A 31 -26.34 -25.66 2.96
N ARG A 32 -25.93 -25.82 1.70
CA ARG A 32 -26.66 -25.25 0.56
C ARG A 32 -28.03 -25.90 0.38
N GLU A 33 -28.10 -27.22 0.50
CA GLU A 33 -29.37 -27.96 0.47
C GLU A 33 -30.30 -27.44 1.57
N ARG A 34 -29.82 -27.41 2.82
CA ARG A 34 -30.61 -26.97 3.97
C ARG A 34 -31.17 -25.55 3.85
N TYR A 35 -30.41 -24.61 3.29
CA TYR A 35 -30.80 -23.19 3.28
C TYR A 35 -31.29 -22.67 1.92
N PHE A 36 -31.15 -23.46 0.84
CA PHE A 36 -31.55 -23.06 -0.52
C PHE A 36 -32.46 -24.09 -1.23
N GLN A 37 -33.05 -25.05 -0.52
CA GLN A 37 -34.02 -26.02 -1.05
C GLN A 37 -35.24 -25.33 -1.69
N ASN A 38 -35.80 -24.33 -1.01
CA ASN A 38 -37.00 -23.65 -1.46
C ASN A 38 -36.69 -22.63 -2.56
N GLU A 39 -37.65 -22.42 -3.45
CA GLU A 39 -37.58 -21.35 -4.43
C GLU A 39 -37.49 -19.98 -3.72
N ILE A 40 -36.39 -19.27 -3.97
CA ILE A 40 -36.15 -17.94 -3.41
C ILE A 40 -36.77 -16.92 -4.35
N LYS A 41 -37.84 -16.24 -3.92
CA LYS A 41 -38.62 -15.33 -4.77
C LYS A 41 -38.24 -13.88 -4.58
N THR A 42 -37.61 -13.53 -3.47
CA THR A 42 -37.28 -12.14 -3.13
C THR A 42 -35.83 -11.95 -2.66
N SER A 43 -35.27 -10.76 -2.86
CA SER A 43 -33.94 -10.40 -2.33
C SER A 43 -33.87 -10.50 -0.79
N LYS A 44 -34.97 -10.28 -0.09
CA LYS A 44 -35.06 -10.43 1.37
C LYS A 44 -34.92 -11.89 1.80
N GLU A 45 -35.59 -12.80 1.10
CA GLU A 45 -35.43 -14.24 1.30
C GLU A 45 -34.01 -14.69 0.94
N THR A 46 -33.47 -14.21 -0.18
CA THR A 46 -32.07 -14.51 -0.57
C THR A 46 -31.10 -14.10 0.54
N TYR A 47 -31.23 -12.88 1.05
CA TYR A 47 -30.37 -12.38 2.10
C TYR A 47 -30.48 -13.22 3.37
N LYS A 48 -31.71 -13.63 3.74
CA LYS A 48 -31.96 -14.52 4.88
C LYS A 48 -31.28 -15.88 4.70
N CYS A 49 -31.43 -16.52 3.54
CA CYS A 49 -30.79 -17.80 3.21
C CYS A 49 -29.26 -17.69 3.22
N LEU A 50 -28.69 -16.67 2.58
CA LEU A 50 -27.25 -16.41 2.58
C LEU A 50 -26.71 -16.20 4.00
N LYS A 51 -27.43 -15.43 4.83
CA LYS A 51 -27.05 -15.21 6.23
C LYS A 51 -27.07 -16.51 7.04
N GLN A 52 -28.12 -17.31 6.91
CA GLN A 52 -28.23 -18.59 7.62
C GLN A 52 -27.14 -19.59 7.20
N TYR A 53 -26.81 -19.62 5.91
CA TYR A 53 -25.71 -20.43 5.39
C TYR A 53 -24.35 -19.92 5.89
N LEU A 54 -24.15 -18.61 5.92
CA LEU A 54 -22.95 -17.96 6.47
C LEU A 54 -22.76 -18.30 7.97
N ASP A 55 -23.84 -18.28 8.76
CA ASP A 55 -23.83 -18.69 10.17
C ASP A 55 -23.56 -20.19 10.34
N PHE A 56 -24.04 -21.03 9.42
CA PHE A 56 -23.71 -22.46 9.38
C PHE A 56 -22.21 -22.70 9.12
N LEU A 57 -21.64 -22.06 8.10
CA LEU A 57 -20.21 -22.18 7.79
C LEU A 57 -19.35 -21.75 8.99
N MET A 58 -19.72 -20.63 9.64
CA MET A 58 -19.02 -20.14 10.82
C MET A 58 -19.10 -21.11 12.02
N ARG A 59 -20.24 -21.78 12.22
CA ARG A 59 -20.36 -22.84 13.24
C ARG A 59 -19.44 -24.02 12.95
N GLN A 60 -19.29 -24.42 11.68
CA GLN A 60 -18.37 -25.50 11.31
C GLN A 60 -16.90 -25.10 11.52
N VAL A 61 -16.53 -23.87 11.12
CA VAL A 61 -15.19 -23.31 11.40
C VAL A 61 -14.92 -23.31 12.90
N LYS A 62 -15.83 -22.75 13.71
CA LYS A 62 -15.70 -22.72 15.18
C LYS A 62 -15.53 -24.13 15.75
N LYS A 63 -16.39 -25.08 15.37
CA LYS A 63 -16.35 -26.47 15.86
C LYS A 63 -14.99 -27.11 15.60
N ARG A 64 -14.44 -26.93 14.40
CA ARG A 64 -13.15 -27.51 13.99
C ARG A 64 -11.98 -26.84 14.70
N MET A 65 -11.90 -25.52 14.67
CA MET A 65 -10.83 -24.78 15.33
C MET A 65 -10.81 -25.03 16.84
N SER A 66 -11.98 -25.21 17.46
CA SER A 66 -12.10 -25.56 18.88
C SER A 66 -11.61 -26.95 19.24
N GLN A 67 -11.21 -27.79 18.29
CA GLN A 67 -10.59 -29.09 18.56
C GLN A 67 -9.06 -29.00 18.63
N HIS A 68 -8.50 -27.85 18.29
CA HIS A 68 -7.07 -27.65 18.08
C HIS A 68 -6.52 -26.59 19.04
N SER A 69 -5.23 -26.68 19.35
CA SER A 69 -4.54 -25.65 20.11
C SER A 69 -4.27 -24.41 19.26
N LYS A 70 -4.57 -23.23 19.82
CA LYS A 70 -4.33 -21.95 19.15
C LYS A 70 -2.85 -21.72 18.86
N TYR A 71 -1.96 -22.14 19.76
CA TYR A 71 -0.53 -21.90 19.65
C TYR A 71 0.11 -22.79 18.59
N SER A 72 -0.29 -24.06 18.54
CA SER A 72 0.18 -25.02 17.54
C SER A 72 -0.25 -24.61 16.13
N LEU A 73 -1.49 -24.13 15.97
CA LEU A 73 -1.97 -23.60 14.69
C LEU A 73 -1.17 -22.37 14.23
N ILE A 74 -0.98 -21.37 15.10
CA ILE A 74 -0.24 -20.14 14.77
C ILE A 74 1.23 -20.45 14.44
N TYR A 75 1.87 -21.30 15.24
CA TYR A 75 3.24 -21.77 15.01
C TYR A 75 3.37 -22.43 13.62
N TYR A 76 2.42 -23.30 13.29
CA TYR A 76 2.43 -24.04 12.05
C TYR A 76 2.30 -23.14 10.82
N PHE A 77 1.38 -22.16 10.84
CA PHE A 77 1.24 -21.20 9.74
C PHE A 77 2.51 -20.39 9.49
N ARG A 78 3.20 -19.95 10.56
CA ARG A 78 4.47 -19.24 10.44
C ARG A 78 5.54 -20.11 9.76
N ARG A 79 5.56 -21.41 10.05
CA ARG A 79 6.53 -22.35 9.48
C ARG A 79 6.26 -22.64 8.00
N ILE A 80 4.99 -22.78 7.60
CA ILE A 80 4.62 -22.92 6.18
C ILE A 80 5.07 -21.68 5.40
N LEU A 81 4.76 -20.49 5.91
CA LEU A 81 5.15 -19.23 5.27
C LEU A 81 6.67 -19.10 5.13
N SER A 82 7.42 -19.41 6.18
CA SER A 82 8.88 -19.39 6.14
C SER A 82 9.46 -20.35 5.11
N ASN A 83 8.89 -21.56 4.98
CA ASN A 83 9.37 -22.55 4.03
C ASN A 83 9.04 -22.15 2.58
N MET A 84 7.82 -21.63 2.33
CA MET A 84 7.44 -21.11 1.01
C MET A 84 8.40 -20.01 0.54
N LEU A 85 8.77 -19.09 1.43
CA LEU A 85 9.71 -18.00 1.12
C LEU A 85 11.15 -18.50 0.92
N GLN A 86 11.61 -19.51 1.66
CA GLN A 86 12.96 -20.08 1.47
C GLN A 86 13.10 -20.89 0.17
N THR A 87 12.02 -21.50 -0.31
CA THR A 87 12.03 -22.25 -1.57
C THR A 87 12.17 -21.30 -2.77
N TYR A 88 11.77 -20.03 -2.60
CA TYR A 88 11.83 -18.99 -3.62
C TYR A 88 13.25 -18.47 -3.92
N ASP A 89 14.15 -18.45 -2.93
CA ASP A 89 15.50 -17.89 -3.09
C ASP A 89 16.45 -18.78 -3.93
N ASN A 90 16.08 -20.02 -4.24
CA ASN A 90 17.02 -21.03 -4.76
C ASN A 90 16.76 -21.49 -6.20
N THR A 91 15.89 -20.85 -6.98
CA THR A 91 15.55 -21.29 -8.35
C THR A 91 15.36 -20.12 -9.30
N GLU A 92 15.74 -20.27 -10.58
CA GLU A 92 15.44 -19.29 -11.64
C GLU A 92 14.04 -19.59 -12.20
N TRP A 93 13.10 -18.65 -12.05
CA TRP A 93 11.69 -18.82 -12.46
C TRP A 93 11.36 -18.00 -13.72
N LYS A 94 10.46 -18.54 -14.55
CA LYS A 94 9.86 -17.82 -15.68
C LYS A 94 8.82 -16.81 -15.18
N GLN A 95 8.61 -15.73 -15.93
CA GLN A 95 7.66 -14.64 -15.61
C GLN A 95 6.23 -15.10 -15.32
N GLU A 96 5.74 -16.12 -16.05
CA GLU A 96 4.40 -16.69 -15.82
C GLU A 96 4.32 -17.44 -14.49
N GLU A 97 5.37 -18.16 -14.13
CA GLU A 97 5.45 -18.89 -12.86
C GLU A 97 5.54 -17.90 -11.68
N ILE A 98 6.25 -16.77 -11.86
CA ILE A 98 6.28 -15.66 -10.89
C ILE A 98 4.89 -15.04 -10.71
N LYS A 99 4.11 -14.89 -11.78
CA LYS A 99 2.74 -14.33 -11.73
C LYS A 99 1.76 -15.28 -11.02
N THR A 100 1.82 -16.57 -11.34
CA THR A 100 1.04 -17.61 -10.67
C THR A 100 1.43 -17.70 -9.19
N PHE A 101 2.72 -17.75 -8.88
CA PHE A 101 3.23 -17.75 -7.51
C PHE A 101 2.83 -16.51 -6.72
N LYS A 102 2.90 -15.31 -7.29
CA LYS A 102 2.41 -14.08 -6.63
C LYS A 102 0.92 -14.18 -6.31
N THR A 103 0.14 -14.72 -7.23
CA THR A 103 -1.30 -14.92 -7.02
C THR A 103 -1.53 -15.92 -5.88
N GLU A 104 -0.86 -17.07 -5.90
CA GLU A 104 -0.93 -18.09 -4.86
C GLU A 104 -0.43 -17.61 -3.50
N LEU A 105 0.66 -16.83 -3.47
CA LEU A 105 1.23 -16.24 -2.26
C LEU A 105 0.27 -15.19 -1.66
N LEU A 106 -0.38 -14.38 -2.49
CA LEU A 106 -1.39 -13.42 -2.03
C LEU A 106 -2.60 -14.13 -1.44
N TRP A 107 -3.09 -15.17 -2.12
CA TRP A 107 -4.12 -16.03 -1.57
C TRP A 107 -3.67 -16.62 -0.24
N PHE A 108 -2.46 -17.19 -0.18
CA PHE A 108 -1.91 -17.81 1.02
C PHE A 108 -1.77 -16.83 2.19
N VAL A 109 -1.24 -15.63 1.97
CA VAL A 109 -1.09 -14.59 3.01
C VAL A 109 -2.45 -14.14 3.52
N TRP A 110 -3.40 -13.92 2.62
CA TRP A 110 -4.78 -13.57 2.98
C TRP A 110 -5.44 -14.69 3.81
N PHE A 111 -5.30 -15.95 3.38
CA PHE A 111 -5.80 -17.13 4.08
C PHE A 111 -5.14 -17.32 5.46
N SER A 112 -3.83 -17.16 5.55
CA SER A 112 -3.04 -17.26 6.77
C SER A 112 -3.53 -16.29 7.85
N ASN A 113 -3.81 -15.04 7.45
CA ASN A 113 -4.38 -14.04 8.35
C ASN A 113 -5.77 -14.44 8.86
N ARG A 114 -6.62 -14.96 7.97
CA ARG A 114 -7.96 -15.44 8.30
C ARG A 114 -7.92 -16.61 9.28
N ILE A 115 -7.04 -17.59 9.08
CA ILE A 115 -6.93 -18.71 10.01
C ILE A 115 -6.26 -18.32 11.31
N THR A 116 -5.26 -17.44 11.27
CA THR A 116 -4.67 -16.91 12.51
C THR A 116 -5.73 -16.24 13.37
N LEU A 117 -6.63 -15.44 12.76
CA LEU A 117 -7.80 -14.88 13.45
C LEU A 117 -8.76 -15.96 13.98
N ALA A 118 -9.09 -16.95 13.16
CA ALA A 118 -9.97 -18.05 13.58
C ALA A 118 -9.35 -18.90 14.71
N ALA A 119 -8.04 -19.13 14.68
CA ALA A 119 -7.29 -19.86 15.70
C ALA A 119 -7.24 -19.09 17.02
N ILE A 120 -7.01 -17.79 16.95
CA ILE A 120 -7.03 -16.91 18.13
C ILE A 120 -8.44 -16.85 18.74
N LYS A 121 -9.48 -16.78 17.89
CA LYS A 121 -10.87 -16.63 18.33
C LYS A 121 -11.50 -17.94 18.82
N TYR A 122 -11.16 -19.07 18.21
CA TYR A 122 -11.87 -20.34 18.41
C TYR A 122 -10.98 -21.50 18.83
N GLY A 123 -9.66 -21.38 18.73
CA GLY A 123 -8.71 -22.39 19.17
C GLY A 123 -8.70 -22.54 20.70
N ARG A 124 -8.43 -23.75 21.18
CA ARG A 124 -8.22 -23.99 22.61
C ARG A 124 -6.91 -23.36 23.05
N SER A 125 -6.88 -22.85 24.27
CA SER A 125 -5.63 -22.52 24.94
C SER A 125 -5.34 -23.68 25.89
N SER A 126 -4.32 -24.50 25.59
CA SER A 126 -3.81 -25.45 26.58
C SER A 126 -2.58 -24.83 27.26
N LEU A 127 -2.44 -25.07 28.56
CA LEU A 127 -1.28 -24.61 29.33
C LEU A 127 -0.02 -25.42 28.95
N ASP A 128 -0.20 -26.68 28.56
CA ASP A 128 0.87 -27.60 28.16
C ASP A 128 1.57 -27.13 26.87
N ASP A 129 0.80 -26.60 25.90
CA ASP A 129 1.38 -26.02 24.68
C ASP A 129 2.17 -24.74 24.94
N LEU A 130 1.80 -23.97 25.97
CA LEU A 130 2.50 -22.76 26.40
C LEU A 130 3.83 -23.09 27.10
N GLN A 131 3.87 -24.18 27.88
CA GLN A 131 5.09 -24.66 28.53
C GLN A 131 6.10 -25.20 27.51
N ASN A 132 5.62 -25.83 26.44
CA ASN A 132 6.44 -26.21 25.29
C ASN A 132 6.86 -25.02 24.40
N PHE A 133 6.27 -23.85 24.61
CA PHE A 133 6.60 -22.59 23.95
C PHE A 133 7.69 -21.77 24.70
N SER A 134 8.56 -22.44 25.47
CA SER A 134 9.60 -21.73 26.21
C SER A 134 10.55 -20.98 25.25
N PHE A 135 10.53 -19.65 25.33
CA PHE A 135 11.44 -18.77 24.58
C PHE A 135 12.85 -18.88 25.15
N LYS A 136 13.58 -19.95 24.81
CA LYS A 136 15.04 -20.00 24.96
C LYS A 136 15.68 -20.12 23.58
N HIS A 137 16.03 -18.98 23.00
CA HIS A 137 16.91 -18.93 21.84
C HIS A 137 18.33 -19.34 22.25
N LYS A 138 18.69 -20.60 21.95
CA LYS A 138 19.88 -21.04 21.20
C LYS A 138 19.89 -22.58 21.22
N GLY A 139 19.49 -23.19 20.09
CA GLY A 139 19.36 -24.65 19.93
C GLY A 139 17.91 -25.08 19.79
N PHE A 140 17.39 -25.07 18.56
CA PHE A 140 16.06 -25.58 18.17
C PHE A 140 16.06 -27.14 18.11
N SER A 141 16.52 -27.77 19.18
CA SER A 141 16.40 -29.20 19.47
C SER A 141 15.79 -29.27 20.86
N GLU A 142 14.48 -29.47 21.02
CA GLU A 142 13.80 -30.73 20.76
C GLU A 142 12.31 -30.49 20.46
N TYR A 143 11.87 -31.04 19.33
CA TYR A 143 10.55 -31.58 19.01
C TYR A 143 9.29 -31.07 19.77
N ILE A 144 8.48 -30.26 19.09
CA ILE A 144 7.12 -30.77 18.82
C ILE A 144 7.36 -31.84 17.76
N GLU A 145 7.20 -33.11 18.13
CA GLU A 145 7.32 -34.20 17.17
C GLU A 145 6.41 -33.89 15.98
N LEU A 146 7.01 -33.68 14.81
CA LEU A 146 6.28 -33.49 13.55
C LEU A 146 5.31 -34.65 13.28
N ASN A 147 5.56 -35.80 13.90
CA ASN A 147 4.73 -36.99 13.94
C ASN A 147 3.38 -36.78 14.69
N GLN A 148 3.26 -35.73 15.50
CA GLN A 148 2.02 -35.35 16.20
C GLN A 148 1.06 -34.52 15.35
N LEU A 149 1.48 -34.05 14.17
CA LEU A 149 0.53 -33.64 13.13
C LEU A 149 -0.14 -34.90 12.60
N THR A 150 -1.12 -35.37 13.35
CA THR A 150 -1.98 -36.44 12.85
C THR A 150 -2.59 -35.96 11.53
N SER A 151 -2.78 -36.88 10.60
CA SER A 151 -3.51 -36.65 9.33
C SER A 151 -4.83 -35.88 9.52
N LYS A 152 -5.43 -35.98 10.72
CA LYS A 152 -6.60 -35.22 11.14
C LYS A 152 -6.37 -33.70 11.25
N TYR A 153 -5.24 -33.22 11.77
CA TYR A 153 -4.94 -31.78 11.87
C TYR A 153 -4.86 -31.14 10.48
N SER A 154 -4.11 -31.76 9.57
CA SER A 154 -3.98 -31.27 8.19
C SER A 154 -5.33 -31.24 7.47
N VAL A 155 -6.12 -32.31 7.61
CA VAL A 155 -7.47 -32.38 7.03
C VAL A 155 -8.38 -31.30 7.62
N ASP A 156 -8.40 -31.13 8.94
CA ASP A 156 -9.25 -30.13 9.60
C ASP A 156 -8.85 -28.69 9.23
N LEU A 157 -7.56 -28.45 9.03
CA LEU A 157 -7.03 -27.17 8.56
C LEU A 157 -7.50 -26.84 7.16
N HIS A 158 -7.36 -27.79 6.23
CA HIS A 158 -7.82 -27.65 4.84
C HIS A 158 -9.32 -27.48 4.72
N VAL A 159 -10.08 -28.23 5.52
CA VAL A 159 -11.54 -28.06 5.58
C VAL A 159 -11.87 -26.66 6.13
N THR A 160 -11.16 -26.20 7.16
CA THR A 160 -11.38 -24.86 7.70
C THR A 160 -11.06 -23.76 6.68
N LEU A 161 -9.94 -23.88 5.95
CA LEU A 161 -9.57 -22.99 4.84
C LEU A 161 -10.70 -22.89 3.82
N SER A 162 -11.19 -24.03 3.37
CA SER A 162 -12.22 -24.10 2.34
C SER A 162 -13.57 -23.55 2.82
N LEU A 163 -13.95 -23.82 4.08
CA LEU A 163 -15.14 -23.25 4.68
C LEU A 163 -15.05 -21.72 4.81
N MET A 164 -13.88 -21.19 5.17
CA MET A 164 -13.66 -19.73 5.26
C MET A 164 -13.68 -19.06 3.89
N TRP A 165 -13.15 -19.72 2.85
CA TRP A 165 -13.26 -19.27 1.47
C TRP A 165 -14.71 -19.09 1.05
N GLU A 166 -15.50 -20.14 1.22
CA GLU A 166 -16.92 -20.12 0.89
C GLU A 166 -17.64 -19.05 1.73
N TRP A 167 -17.31 -18.93 3.01
CA TRP A 167 -17.87 -17.89 3.89
C TRP A 167 -17.65 -16.48 3.32
N ASP A 168 -16.44 -16.17 2.85
CA ASP A 168 -16.12 -14.86 2.25
C ASP A 168 -16.82 -14.67 0.89
N LYS A 169 -16.94 -15.72 0.08
CA LYS A 169 -17.74 -15.69 -1.15
C LYS A 169 -19.21 -15.35 -0.86
N ILE A 170 -19.80 -15.98 0.15
CA ILE A 170 -21.18 -15.70 0.58
C ILE A 170 -21.32 -14.29 1.12
N ARG A 171 -20.36 -13.82 1.93
CA ARG A 171 -20.33 -12.44 2.41
C ARG A 171 -20.25 -11.44 1.25
N TYR A 172 -19.45 -11.72 0.24
CA TYR A 172 -19.34 -10.91 -0.96
C TYR A 172 -20.67 -10.86 -1.74
N CYS A 173 -21.33 -12.01 -1.92
CA CYS A 173 -22.69 -12.06 -2.49
C CYS A 173 -23.66 -11.21 -1.66
N MET A 174 -23.66 -11.33 -0.33
CA MET A 174 -24.53 -10.51 0.54
C MET A 174 -24.26 -9.02 0.39
N LYS A 175 -23.00 -8.59 0.26
CA LYS A 175 -22.66 -7.17 0.00
C LYS A 175 -23.22 -6.68 -1.33
N ARG A 176 -23.08 -7.47 -2.40
CA ARG A 176 -23.63 -7.14 -3.73
C ARG A 176 -25.15 -7.07 -3.68
N LEU A 177 -25.79 -8.00 -2.98
CA LEU A 177 -27.23 -8.03 -2.80
C LEU A 177 -27.73 -6.80 -2.01
N ALA A 178 -27.02 -6.43 -0.94
CA ALA A 178 -27.32 -5.21 -0.16
C ALA A 178 -27.14 -3.92 -0.96
N ARG A 179 -26.31 -3.94 -2.02
CA ARG A 179 -26.12 -2.85 -2.97
C ARG A 179 -27.13 -2.89 -4.13
N GLY A 180 -28.23 -3.64 -4.02
CA GLY A 180 -29.25 -3.71 -5.07
C GLY A 180 -28.96 -4.73 -6.19
N GLY A 181 -27.99 -5.62 -5.99
CA GLY A 181 -27.80 -6.75 -6.91
C GLY A 181 -28.97 -7.72 -6.88
N LYS A 182 -29.18 -8.45 -7.99
CA LYS A 182 -30.21 -9.47 -8.17
C LYS A 182 -29.57 -10.86 -8.10
N PHE A 183 -30.14 -11.73 -7.28
CA PHE A 183 -29.69 -13.12 -7.18
C PHE A 183 -30.10 -13.92 -8.41
N ILE A 184 -29.20 -14.74 -8.92
CA ILE A 184 -29.45 -15.65 -10.03
C ILE A 184 -28.89 -17.04 -9.72
N TRP A 185 -29.67 -18.07 -10.04
CA TRP A 185 -29.17 -19.43 -10.12
C TRP A 185 -28.40 -19.62 -11.43
N ARG A 186 -27.14 -20.02 -11.34
CA ARG A 186 -26.36 -20.49 -12.50
C ARG A 186 -26.64 -21.97 -12.77
N ASN A 187 -26.68 -22.77 -11.72
CA ASN A 187 -27.06 -24.18 -11.77
C ASN A 187 -27.69 -24.59 -10.44
N ARG A 188 -29.01 -24.84 -10.43
CA ARG A 188 -29.75 -25.17 -9.21
C ARG A 188 -29.35 -26.52 -8.63
N ASN A 189 -29.11 -27.52 -9.47
CA ASN A 189 -28.74 -28.88 -9.05
C ASN A 189 -27.34 -28.96 -8.43
N LYS A 190 -26.46 -28.02 -8.78
CA LYS A 190 -25.11 -27.88 -8.19
C LYS A 190 -25.03 -26.80 -7.11
N PHE A 191 -26.16 -26.16 -6.79
CA PHE A 191 -26.24 -24.99 -5.93
C PHE A 191 -25.26 -23.87 -6.32
N GLU A 192 -25.06 -23.66 -7.62
CA GLU A 192 -24.24 -22.57 -8.15
C GLU A 192 -25.11 -21.35 -8.38
N PHE A 193 -24.77 -20.23 -7.75
CA PHE A 193 -25.47 -18.96 -7.88
C PHE A 193 -24.51 -17.78 -7.93
N ASP A 194 -25.03 -16.62 -8.33
CA ASP A 194 -24.32 -15.34 -8.33
C ASP A 194 -25.27 -14.18 -8.06
N ILE A 195 -24.73 -12.99 -7.84
CA ILE A 195 -25.48 -11.74 -7.71
C ILE A 195 -25.12 -10.85 -8.90
N ILE A 196 -26.06 -10.50 -9.77
CA ILE A 196 -25.80 -9.57 -10.88
C ILE A 196 -26.19 -8.15 -10.45
N MET A 197 -25.33 -7.17 -10.73
CA MET A 197 -25.61 -5.75 -10.47
C MET A 197 -26.33 -5.12 -11.67
N GLU A 198 -27.33 -4.28 -11.43
CA GLU A 198 -27.91 -3.45 -12.50
C GLU A 198 -26.89 -2.42 -13.03
N PRO A 199 -26.93 -2.06 -14.33
CA PRO A 199 -25.90 -1.25 -14.99
C PRO A 199 -25.59 0.10 -14.30
N ASN A 200 -26.61 0.75 -13.74
CA ASN A 200 -26.47 2.10 -13.17
C ASN A 200 -25.77 2.10 -11.79
N ILE A 201 -25.94 1.02 -11.02
CA ILE A 201 -25.25 0.81 -9.73
C ILE A 201 -23.86 0.19 -9.95
N LYS A 202 -23.68 -0.56 -11.04
CA LYS A 202 -22.41 -1.18 -11.45
C LYS A 202 -21.30 -0.15 -11.60
N ASN A 203 -21.57 1.08 -12.06
CA ASN A 203 -20.55 2.14 -12.17
C ASN A 203 -20.05 2.65 -10.81
N LEU A 204 -20.93 2.88 -9.84
CA LEU A 204 -20.54 3.29 -8.48
C LEU A 204 -19.78 2.19 -7.73
N VAL A 205 -20.22 0.95 -7.88
CA VAL A 205 -19.53 -0.22 -7.31
C VAL A 205 -18.20 -0.48 -8.02
N ASN A 206 -18.12 -0.31 -9.34
CA ASN A 206 -16.87 -0.41 -10.08
C ASN A 206 -15.87 0.68 -9.66
N ILE A 207 -16.31 1.92 -9.41
CA ILE A 207 -15.41 2.97 -8.89
C ILE A 207 -14.85 2.57 -7.52
N PHE A 208 -15.69 2.01 -6.65
CA PHE A 208 -15.27 1.57 -5.31
C PHE A 208 -14.37 0.33 -5.36
N ASP A 209 -14.73 -0.69 -6.15
CA ASP A 209 -13.98 -1.93 -6.29
C ASP A 209 -12.66 -1.70 -7.06
N THR A 210 -12.62 -0.78 -8.05
CA THR A 210 -11.38 -0.35 -8.72
C THR A 210 -10.44 0.36 -7.74
N ARG A 211 -10.98 1.15 -6.80
CA ARG A 211 -10.20 1.79 -5.73
C ARG A 211 -9.64 0.75 -4.75
N VAL A 212 -10.47 -0.15 -4.24
CA VAL A 212 -10.01 -1.24 -3.34
C VAL A 212 -8.93 -2.08 -4.02
N ASN A 213 -9.13 -2.47 -5.28
CA ASN A 213 -8.14 -3.21 -6.06
C ASN A 213 -6.84 -2.40 -6.31
N SER A 214 -6.93 -1.08 -6.44
CA SER A 214 -5.75 -0.21 -6.56
C SER A 214 -4.98 -0.08 -5.23
N THR A 215 -5.67 -0.11 -4.09
CA THR A 215 -5.08 -0.14 -2.76
C THR A 215 -4.41 -1.49 -2.49
N ASP A 216 -5.03 -2.60 -2.91
CA ASP A 216 -4.42 -3.93 -2.85
C ASP A 216 -3.17 -4.02 -3.74
N ASN A 217 -3.19 -3.44 -4.94
CA ASN A 217 -2.00 -3.35 -5.81
C ASN A 217 -0.85 -2.54 -5.18
N LEU A 218 -1.16 -1.50 -4.40
CA LEU A 218 -0.17 -0.72 -3.65
C LEU A 218 0.42 -1.50 -2.46
N LEU A 219 -0.41 -2.25 -1.74
CA LEU A 219 0.06 -3.17 -0.69
C LEU A 219 0.90 -4.31 -1.29
N ASN A 220 0.61 -4.75 -2.51
CA ASN A 220 1.40 -5.73 -3.26
C ASN A 220 2.77 -5.19 -3.68
N ILE A 221 2.83 -3.91 -4.10
CA ILE A 221 4.11 -3.23 -4.39
C ILE A 221 4.91 -3.00 -3.12
N GLN A 222 4.30 -2.89 -1.93
CA GLN A 222 5.03 -2.73 -0.66
C GLN A 222 5.43 -4.06 -0.02
N GLY A 223 4.63 -5.12 -0.17
CA GLY A 223 4.94 -6.48 0.29
C GLY A 223 6.19 -7.06 -0.37
N SER A 224 6.52 -6.66 -1.60
CA SER A 224 7.76 -7.03 -2.29
C SER A 224 9.03 -6.39 -1.71
N TRP A 225 8.93 -5.48 -0.73
CA TRP A 225 10.07 -4.83 -0.07
C TRP A 225 10.43 -5.49 1.27
N ALA A 226 9.55 -6.33 1.82
CA ALA A 226 9.78 -7.04 3.08
C ALA A 226 10.96 -8.05 3.04
N PRO A 227 11.23 -8.79 1.94
CA PRO A 227 12.31 -9.78 1.92
C PRO A 227 13.73 -9.20 1.77
N MET A 228 13.89 -8.00 1.21
CA MET A 228 15.23 -7.39 1.02
C MET A 228 15.83 -6.79 2.31
N ILE A 229 15.07 -6.70 3.41
CA ILE A 229 15.48 -5.97 4.63
C ILE A 229 15.86 -6.92 5.78
N THR A 230 15.56 -8.22 5.68
CA THR A 230 15.88 -9.21 6.72
C THR A 230 17.31 -9.75 6.69
N SER A 231 18.16 -9.32 5.75
CA SER A 231 19.54 -9.83 5.57
C SER A 231 20.65 -8.99 6.21
N PHE A 232 20.32 -7.92 6.95
CA PHE A 232 21.33 -7.18 7.74
C PHE A 232 21.39 -7.70 9.18
N GLU A 233 22.22 -8.71 9.42
CA GLU A 233 22.65 -9.07 10.77
C GLU A 233 23.58 -7.98 11.32
N PHE A 234 23.20 -7.33 12.42
CA PHE A 234 24.11 -6.54 13.23
C PHE A 234 24.62 -7.40 14.42
N PRO A 235 25.93 -7.41 14.71
CA PRO A 235 26.43 -8.07 15.91
C PRO A 235 26.03 -7.25 17.14
N LEU A 236 25.28 -7.86 18.06
CA LEU A 236 25.05 -7.29 19.39
C LEU A 236 26.35 -7.34 20.22
N PRO A 237 26.77 -6.26 20.89
CA PRO A 237 27.89 -6.31 21.83
C PRO A 237 27.51 -7.17 23.03
N SER A 238 28.39 -8.10 23.40
CA SER A 238 28.23 -8.93 24.58
C SER A 238 28.24 -8.08 25.86
N SER A 239 27.26 -8.34 26.71
CA SER A 239 27.12 -7.77 28.04
C SER A 239 28.26 -8.22 28.96
N ARG A 240 29.12 -7.30 29.39
CA ARG A 240 29.85 -7.30 30.68
C ARG A 240 30.62 -5.98 30.85
N GLY A 241 30.22 -5.13 31.80
CA GLY A 241 31.05 -3.99 32.23
C GLY A 241 30.29 -2.76 32.76
N ILE A 242 29.96 -2.79 34.06
CA ILE A 242 29.98 -1.72 35.07
C ILE A 242 29.67 -0.26 34.63
N TYR A 243 28.60 0.29 35.19
CA TYR A 243 28.21 1.70 35.15
C TYR A 243 29.27 2.66 35.73
N LYS A 244 29.63 3.70 34.96
CA LYS A 244 30.00 5.03 35.46
C LYS A 244 29.31 6.10 34.61
N PRO A 245 28.75 7.17 35.19
CA PRO A 245 28.10 8.22 34.44
C PRO A 245 29.18 9.13 33.85
N LEU A 246 29.39 9.07 32.54
CA LEU A 246 30.21 10.03 31.81
C LEU A 246 29.29 10.92 30.99
N HIS A 247 29.19 12.18 31.42
CA HIS A 247 28.72 13.31 30.64
C HIS A 247 29.61 13.47 29.40
N ILE A 248 29.30 12.74 28.32
CA ILE A 248 29.82 13.03 26.99
C ILE A 248 28.64 12.85 26.02
N TRP A 249 28.11 13.96 25.54
CA TRP A 249 27.30 14.01 24.33
C TRP A 249 28.08 13.39 23.16
N PRO A 250 27.57 12.34 22.46
CA PRO A 250 28.13 11.95 21.18
C PRO A 250 27.40 12.71 20.07
N LYS A 251 28.11 13.67 19.48
CA LYS A 251 27.85 14.33 18.19
C LYS A 251 27.95 13.36 16.98
N ALA A 252 27.85 12.04 17.18
CA ALA A 252 28.12 11.04 16.16
C ALA A 252 27.25 9.78 16.36
N PHE A 253 25.93 9.94 16.24
CA PHE A 253 25.05 8.88 15.76
C PHE A 253 24.21 9.49 14.65
N SER A 254 24.79 9.58 13.44
CA SER A 254 23.99 9.71 12.23
C SER A 254 23.29 8.38 12.03
N ILE A 255 22.19 8.15 12.77
CA ILE A 255 21.18 7.20 12.33
C ILE A 255 20.79 7.70 10.94
N ASN A 256 21.12 6.90 9.92
CA ASN A 256 20.80 7.19 8.54
C ASN A 256 19.29 7.45 8.48
N SER A 257 18.87 8.72 8.35
CA SER A 257 17.49 9.16 8.55
C SER A 257 16.51 8.58 7.53
N GLY A 258 17.03 7.90 6.50
CA GLY A 258 16.25 7.05 5.60
C GLY A 258 15.62 5.86 6.34
N ALA A 259 16.35 5.21 7.24
CA ALA A 259 15.91 4.03 7.97
C ALA A 259 14.58 4.26 8.71
N LEU A 260 14.44 5.38 9.45
CA LEU A 260 13.24 5.63 10.27
C LEU A 260 11.93 5.70 9.46
N SER A 261 11.99 6.19 8.21
CA SER A 261 10.83 6.27 7.32
C SER A 261 10.38 4.91 6.77
N TYR A 262 11.29 3.95 6.67
CA TYR A 262 11.02 2.56 6.28
C TYR A 262 10.64 1.67 7.47
N TYR A 263 11.17 1.98 8.66
CA TYR A 263 10.90 1.24 9.88
C TYR A 263 9.52 1.56 10.47
N LEU A 264 8.91 2.72 10.26
CA LEU A 264 7.66 3.05 10.98
C LEU A 264 6.46 2.14 10.61
N PRO A 265 6.21 1.80 9.34
CA PRO A 265 5.20 0.79 8.99
C PRO A 265 5.56 -0.59 9.52
N ILE A 266 6.87 -0.93 9.50
CA ILE A 266 7.40 -2.26 9.89
C ILE A 266 7.40 -2.47 11.41
N VAL A 267 7.77 -1.46 12.19
CA VAL A 267 7.76 -1.42 13.67
C VAL A 267 6.32 -1.45 14.21
N LEU A 268 5.36 -0.88 13.47
CA LEU A 268 3.93 -1.01 13.77
C LEU A 268 3.38 -2.43 13.48
N THR A 269 3.99 -3.19 12.55
CA THR A 269 3.68 -4.61 12.31
C THR A 269 4.42 -5.62 13.20
N LEU A 270 5.58 -5.27 13.78
CA LEU A 270 6.51 -6.25 14.38
C LEU A 270 6.80 -6.14 15.88
N LEU A 271 6.10 -5.31 16.67
CA LEU A 271 6.27 -5.27 18.13
C LEU A 271 5.06 -5.85 18.88
N PRO A 272 5.16 -7.08 19.44
CA PRO A 272 4.14 -7.65 20.33
C PRO A 272 4.31 -7.28 21.81
N ASN A 273 5.32 -6.48 22.20
CA ASN A 273 5.67 -6.30 23.61
C ASN A 273 5.96 -4.84 23.93
N ILE A 274 4.95 -4.12 24.44
CA ILE A 274 5.02 -3.29 25.65
C ILE A 274 3.58 -3.21 26.19
N SER A 275 3.20 -4.20 27.01
CA SER A 275 2.07 -4.05 27.94
C SER A 275 2.66 -3.60 29.27
N ASN A 276 2.71 -2.29 29.50
CA ASN A 276 2.82 -1.81 30.88
C ASN A 276 1.42 -1.87 31.50
N GLN A 277 1.32 -2.77 32.48
CA GLN A 277 0.42 -2.87 33.62
C GLN A 277 -0.85 -1.99 33.63
N GLY A 278 -2.02 -2.65 33.71
CA GLY A 278 -3.11 -2.14 34.56
C GLY A 278 -4.45 -1.77 33.93
N SER A 279 -4.75 -2.10 32.67
CA SER A 279 -6.14 -2.02 32.20
C SER A 279 -6.59 -3.30 31.51
N ASP A 280 -7.54 -3.98 32.14
CA ASP A 280 -8.30 -5.12 31.63
C ASP A 280 -9.13 -4.70 30.41
N LEU A 281 -8.48 -4.50 29.26
CA LEU A 281 -9.14 -4.33 27.97
C LEU A 281 -9.51 -5.70 27.42
N GLY A 282 -10.57 -6.27 27.97
CA GLY A 282 -11.26 -7.43 27.42
C GLY A 282 -12.73 -7.11 27.18
N TRP A 283 -13.35 -7.81 26.23
CA TRP A 283 -14.79 -7.76 26.05
C TRP A 283 -15.46 -8.80 26.91
N ARG A 284 -16.54 -8.42 27.60
CA ARG A 284 -17.38 -9.42 28.24
C ARG A 284 -18.25 -10.08 27.19
N ASP A 285 -18.09 -11.39 27.06
CA ASP A 285 -18.99 -12.22 26.29
C ASP A 285 -20.43 -12.00 26.82
N PRO A 286 -21.38 -11.56 25.99
CA PRO A 286 -22.72 -11.20 26.47
C PRO A 286 -23.55 -12.43 26.91
N THR A 287 -23.14 -13.63 26.51
CA THR A 287 -23.77 -14.90 26.91
C THR A 287 -23.16 -15.51 28.16
N THR A 288 -21.87 -15.30 28.42
CA THR A 288 -21.17 -15.95 29.54
C THR A 288 -20.64 -14.97 30.60
N ASN A 289 -20.73 -13.67 30.34
CA ASN A 289 -20.20 -12.56 31.13
C ASN A 289 -18.69 -12.64 31.45
N GLN A 290 -17.96 -13.58 30.82
CA GLN A 290 -16.52 -13.74 30.96
C GLN A 290 -15.77 -12.69 30.15
N LEU A 291 -14.72 -12.14 30.76
CA LEU A 291 -13.82 -11.19 30.14
C LEU A 291 -12.93 -11.92 29.12
N ILE A 292 -13.20 -11.73 27.84
CA ILE A 292 -12.38 -12.21 26.72
C ILE A 292 -11.28 -11.18 26.44
N PRO A 293 -9.99 -11.53 26.57
CA PRO A 293 -8.89 -10.62 26.26
C PRO A 293 -8.97 -10.13 24.81
N SER A 294 -8.92 -8.82 24.61
CA SER A 294 -8.92 -8.22 23.28
C SER A 294 -7.66 -8.64 22.49
N PRO A 295 -7.76 -9.07 21.21
CA PRO A 295 -6.58 -9.39 20.40
C PRO A 295 -5.77 -8.11 20.11
N SER A 296 -4.82 -7.79 20.99
CA SER A 296 -4.03 -6.54 21.02
C SER A 296 -3.45 -6.10 19.66
N TRP A 297 -3.11 -7.03 18.79
CA TRP A 297 -2.50 -6.76 17.48
C TRP A 297 -3.46 -6.21 16.41
N ILE A 298 -4.78 -6.46 16.52
CA ILE A 298 -5.79 -5.82 15.63
C ILE A 298 -5.94 -4.35 15.98
N PHE A 299 -5.67 -3.98 17.24
CA PHE A 299 -5.74 -2.62 17.74
C PHE A 299 -4.46 -1.82 17.44
N HIS A 300 -3.31 -2.48 17.20
CA HIS A 300 -2.02 -1.80 17.01
C HIS A 300 -1.96 -0.90 15.78
N TRP A 301 -2.71 -1.19 14.72
CA TRP A 301 -2.78 -0.34 13.51
C TRP A 301 -3.45 1.01 13.76
N TYR A 302 -4.28 1.09 14.80
CA TYR A 302 -5.15 2.21 15.14
C TYR A 302 -4.76 2.90 16.46
N ARG A 303 -3.81 2.30 17.19
CA ARG A 303 -3.22 2.80 18.42
C ARG A 303 -2.16 3.86 18.11
N LEU A 304 -2.62 5.02 17.63
CA LEU A 304 -1.79 6.21 17.46
C LEU A 304 -1.22 6.74 18.79
N ASP A 305 -1.75 6.28 19.93
CA ASP A 305 -1.20 6.46 21.26
C ASP A 305 0.22 5.89 21.42
N PHE A 306 0.69 4.98 20.57
CA PHE A 306 2.11 4.61 20.54
C PHE A 306 3.03 5.66 19.91
N ILE A 307 2.49 6.51 19.03
CA ILE A 307 3.22 7.65 18.46
C ILE A 307 3.31 8.77 19.49
N LEU A 308 2.32 8.88 20.38
CA LEU A 308 2.21 9.97 21.35
C LEU A 308 3.42 10.10 22.30
N PRO A 309 3.97 9.03 22.92
CA PRO A 309 5.21 9.10 23.71
C PRO A 309 6.44 9.55 22.92
N ARG A 310 6.39 9.44 21.58
CA ARG A 310 7.44 9.84 20.65
C ARG A 310 7.07 11.11 19.90
N ILE A 311 5.99 11.80 20.27
CA ILE A 311 5.48 12.93 19.49
C ILE A 311 6.50 14.05 19.40
N GLU A 312 7.36 14.23 20.41
CA GLU A 312 8.48 15.18 20.37
C GLU A 312 9.47 14.90 19.22
N LEU A 313 9.73 13.62 18.90
CA LEU A 313 10.56 13.23 17.75
C LEU A 313 9.90 13.62 16.42
N PHE A 314 8.57 13.66 16.39
CA PHE A 314 7.77 14.00 15.22
C PHE A 314 7.27 15.45 15.22
N ARG A 315 7.38 16.20 16.32
CA ARG A 315 6.83 17.56 16.47
C ARG A 315 7.40 18.48 15.42
N GLY A 316 8.72 18.51 15.27
CA GLY A 316 9.38 19.34 14.25
C GLY A 316 9.02 18.96 12.81
N VAL A 317 8.64 17.70 12.60
CA VAL A 317 8.24 17.16 11.29
C VAL A 317 6.84 17.58 10.94
N ILE A 318 5.90 17.30 11.85
CA ILE A 318 4.50 17.60 11.70
C ILE A 318 4.34 19.13 11.68
N LYS A 319 5.08 19.88 12.50
CA LYS A 319 5.10 21.36 12.43
C LYS A 319 5.49 21.86 11.05
N LYS A 320 6.58 21.36 10.49
CA LYS A 320 6.98 21.75 9.13
C LYS A 320 5.96 21.33 8.08
N TYR A 321 5.34 20.16 8.23
CA TYR A 321 4.26 19.73 7.34
C TYR A 321 3.05 20.68 7.43
N LEU A 322 2.66 21.07 8.64
CA LEU A 322 1.56 21.99 8.90
C LEU A 322 1.86 23.39 8.35
N GLU A 323 3.04 23.95 8.64
CA GLU A 323 3.52 25.20 8.04
C GLU A 323 3.51 25.13 6.51
N PHE A 324 4.01 24.02 5.96
CA PHE A 324 4.10 23.79 4.53
C PHE A 324 2.73 23.72 3.84
N SER A 325 1.74 23.10 4.50
CA SER A 325 0.38 22.95 3.98
C SER A 325 -0.49 24.19 4.25
N GLY A 326 0.06 25.24 4.87
CA GLY A 326 -0.68 26.41 5.33
C GLY A 326 -1.61 26.14 6.51
N ARG A 327 -1.41 25.01 7.21
CA ARG A 327 -2.25 24.47 8.29
C ARG A 327 -1.71 24.86 9.66
N THR A 328 -1.54 26.15 9.92
CA THR A 328 -0.92 26.66 11.17
C THR A 328 -1.93 26.92 12.29
N ASN A 329 -3.18 26.51 12.12
CA ASN A 329 -4.28 26.84 13.04
C ASN A 329 -4.39 25.89 14.25
N TYR A 330 -3.46 24.94 14.39
CA TYR A 330 -3.39 24.00 15.49
C TYR A 330 -1.96 23.49 15.66
N GLU A 331 -1.64 22.99 16.84
CA GLU A 331 -0.30 22.44 17.10
C GLU A 331 -0.15 21.04 16.50
N PRO A 332 1.07 20.63 16.13
CA PRO A 332 1.37 19.28 15.63
C PRO A 332 0.73 18.13 16.43
N GLU A 333 0.74 18.27 17.75
CA GLU A 333 0.15 17.31 18.67
C GLU A 333 -1.34 17.15 18.45
N ASP A 334 -2.02 18.25 18.14
CA ASP A 334 -3.47 18.29 18.02
C ASP A 334 -3.92 17.40 16.85
N LEU A 335 -3.15 17.32 15.77
CA LEU A 335 -3.43 16.43 14.66
C LEU A 335 -3.41 14.97 15.10
N ILE A 336 -2.32 14.53 15.73
CA ILE A 336 -2.15 13.14 16.15
C ILE A 336 -3.16 12.79 17.25
N LEU A 337 -3.36 13.67 18.23
CA LEU A 337 -4.34 13.51 19.29
C LEU A 337 -5.77 13.41 18.74
N THR A 338 -6.13 14.22 17.75
CA THR A 338 -7.45 14.19 17.13
C THR A 338 -7.67 12.90 16.35
N LEU A 339 -6.71 12.49 15.51
CA LEU A 339 -6.78 11.21 14.79
C LEU A 339 -6.87 10.03 15.76
N SER A 340 -6.09 10.07 16.85
CA SER A 340 -6.12 9.06 17.92
C SER A 340 -7.49 9.02 18.61
N ALA A 341 -8.05 10.18 18.94
CA ALA A 341 -9.32 10.29 19.63
C ALA A 341 -10.51 9.81 18.77
N ILE A 342 -10.55 10.20 17.49
CA ILE A 342 -11.59 9.74 16.54
C ILE A 342 -11.52 8.21 16.39
N THR A 343 -10.30 7.68 16.29
CA THR A 343 -10.06 6.24 16.18
C THR A 343 -10.46 5.49 17.44
N GLN A 344 -10.02 5.95 18.61
CA GLN A 344 -10.35 5.35 19.90
C GLN A 344 -11.86 5.39 20.16
N TYR A 345 -12.51 6.51 19.87
CA TYR A 345 -13.97 6.61 19.93
C TYR A 345 -14.64 5.59 19.01
N SER A 346 -14.18 5.46 17.76
CA SER A 346 -14.81 4.56 16.79
C SER A 346 -14.64 3.09 17.18
N ILE A 347 -13.49 2.74 17.76
CA ILE A 347 -13.25 1.45 18.40
C ILE A 347 -14.23 1.25 19.56
N ASN A 348 -14.27 2.18 20.52
CA ASN A 348 -15.12 2.13 21.73
C ASN A 348 -16.62 2.07 21.38
N ALA A 349 -17.07 2.83 20.39
CA ALA A 349 -18.43 2.81 19.88
C ALA A 349 -18.74 1.49 19.16
N GLY A 350 -17.76 0.98 18.39
CA GLY A 350 -17.78 -0.39 17.88
C GLY A 350 -17.96 -1.39 19.03
N LEU A 351 -17.23 -1.22 20.15
CA LEU A 351 -17.31 -2.17 21.26
C LEU A 351 -18.71 -2.33 21.87
N ASN A 352 -19.56 -1.33 21.65
CA ASN A 352 -20.91 -1.33 22.18
C ASN A 352 -21.97 -1.54 21.09
N ASN A 353 -21.56 -1.76 19.84
CA ASN A 353 -22.47 -1.87 18.70
C ASN A 353 -21.89 -2.72 17.54
N ASP A 354 -22.31 -3.98 17.48
CA ASP A 354 -21.92 -4.95 16.44
C ASP A 354 -22.16 -4.45 15.00
N LYS A 355 -23.17 -3.60 14.78
CA LYS A 355 -23.43 -3.01 13.44
C LYS A 355 -22.35 -2.02 13.04
N CYS A 356 -21.79 -1.28 14.00
CA CYS A 356 -20.71 -0.33 13.78
C CYS A 356 -19.41 -1.07 13.42
N TRP A 357 -19.10 -2.18 14.11
CA TRP A 357 -18.01 -3.07 13.73
C TRP A 357 -18.18 -3.67 12.35
N TYR A 358 -19.40 -4.13 12.03
CA TYR A 358 -19.70 -4.62 10.70
C TYR A 358 -19.45 -3.53 9.65
N GLN A 359 -19.80 -2.28 9.90
CA GLN A 359 -19.56 -1.19 8.95
C GLN A 359 -18.07 -0.90 8.76
N ILE A 360 -17.31 -0.74 9.84
CA ILE A 360 -15.86 -0.46 9.79
C ILE A 360 -15.13 -1.61 9.08
N PHE A 361 -15.37 -2.87 9.45
CA PHE A 361 -14.69 -4.02 8.86
C PHE A 361 -15.23 -4.49 7.51
N SER A 362 -16.46 -4.11 7.12
CA SER A 362 -17.06 -4.54 5.84
C SER A 362 -16.95 -3.49 4.77
N TYR A 363 -16.98 -2.21 5.13
CA TYR A 363 -17.03 -1.11 4.19
C TYR A 363 -15.82 -0.18 4.25
N GLY A 364 -15.01 -0.24 5.29
CA GLY A 364 -13.84 0.62 5.43
C GLY A 364 -14.18 2.08 5.77
N TYR A 365 -15.45 2.38 6.09
CA TYR A 365 -15.89 3.71 6.49
C TYR A 365 -16.93 3.65 7.64
N SER A 366 -17.12 4.77 8.34
CA SER A 366 -18.23 4.99 9.27
C SER A 366 -19.04 6.22 8.90
N ILE A 367 -20.35 6.19 9.16
CA ILE A 367 -21.24 7.34 8.96
C ILE A 367 -21.56 7.95 10.32
N TRP A 368 -21.34 9.25 10.45
CA TRP A 368 -21.62 10.02 11.66
C TRP A 368 -22.77 10.99 11.40
N ASN A 369 -23.83 10.85 12.18
CA ASN A 369 -24.92 11.80 12.23
C ASN A 369 -24.65 12.82 13.33
N ASP A 370 -25.00 14.08 13.09
CA ASP A 370 -24.72 15.23 13.96
C ASP A 370 -23.25 15.26 14.42
N PRO A 371 -22.31 15.29 13.47
CA PRO A 371 -20.90 15.00 13.72
C PRO A 371 -20.27 15.97 14.74
N TYR A 372 -20.69 17.24 14.78
CA TYR A 372 -20.18 18.17 15.79
C TYR A 372 -20.62 17.84 17.21
N GLU A 373 -21.84 17.34 17.41
CA GLU A 373 -22.30 16.87 18.73
C GLU A 373 -21.51 15.65 19.15
N LEU A 374 -21.30 14.71 18.22
CA LEU A 374 -20.46 13.54 18.45
C LEU A 374 -19.01 13.93 18.78
N LEU A 375 -18.42 14.88 18.04
CA LEU A 375 -17.08 15.37 18.32
C LEU A 375 -17.01 16.02 19.71
N LYS A 376 -17.96 16.88 20.06
CA LYS A 376 -17.98 17.63 21.31
C LYS A 376 -18.21 16.75 22.53
N HIS A 377 -19.13 15.80 22.43
CA HIS A 377 -19.57 15.01 23.58
C HIS A 377 -18.89 13.65 23.70
N LYS A 378 -18.29 13.13 22.62
CA LYS A 378 -17.66 11.80 22.62
C LYS A 378 -16.18 11.82 22.27
N VAL A 379 -15.76 12.59 21.26
CA VAL A 379 -14.34 12.60 20.82
C VAL A 379 -13.50 13.56 21.66
N LEU A 380 -14.01 14.73 22.01
CA LEU A 380 -13.30 15.73 22.81
C LEU A 380 -12.87 15.20 24.20
N PRO A 381 -13.69 14.42 24.94
CA PRO A 381 -13.24 13.76 26.16
C PRO A 381 -12.04 12.82 25.93
N GLU A 382 -12.06 12.02 24.87
CA GLU A 382 -10.95 11.12 24.52
C GLU A 382 -9.69 11.90 24.13
N TYR A 383 -9.83 12.95 23.32
CA TYR A 383 -8.74 13.87 22.97
C TYR A 383 -8.11 14.48 24.22
N ARG A 384 -8.93 14.98 25.17
CA ARG A 384 -8.45 15.56 26.44
C ARG A 384 -7.72 14.54 27.30
N ASN A 385 -8.24 13.32 27.36
CA ASN A 385 -7.63 12.23 28.10
C ASN A 385 -6.26 11.87 27.52
N LEU A 386 -6.19 11.68 26.19
CA LEU A 386 -4.93 11.42 25.49
C LEU A 386 -3.93 12.57 25.66
N LYS A 387 -4.38 13.82 25.56
CA LYS A 387 -3.54 15.01 25.78
C LYS A 387 -2.95 15.03 27.20
N LYS A 388 -3.76 14.70 28.21
CA LYS A 388 -3.32 14.58 29.60
C LYS A 388 -2.30 13.48 29.79
N ILE A 389 -2.56 12.29 29.27
CA ILE A 389 -1.67 11.12 29.41
C ILE A 389 -0.34 11.37 28.68
N SER A 390 -0.40 11.89 27.46
CA SER A 390 0.76 11.95 26.57
C SER A 390 1.62 13.18 26.75
N LEU A 391 1.02 14.31 27.11
CA LEU A 391 1.74 15.60 27.24
C LEU A 391 1.81 16.10 28.69
N GLY A 392 1.17 15.42 29.64
CA GLY A 392 1.04 15.89 31.02
C GLY A 392 0.22 17.19 31.17
N LYS A 393 -0.44 17.65 30.10
CA LYS A 393 -1.18 18.91 30.08
C LYS A 393 -2.62 18.69 30.55
N THR A 394 -3.08 19.54 31.47
CA THR A 394 -4.49 19.55 31.89
C THR A 394 -5.38 20.11 30.76
N SER A 395 -6.63 19.66 30.73
CA SER A 395 -7.62 20.11 29.75
C SER A 395 -7.80 21.62 29.80
N SER A 396 -7.80 22.27 28.63
CA SER A 396 -7.95 23.71 28.47
C SER A 396 -9.28 24.07 27.78
N LYS A 397 -9.72 25.33 27.92
CA LYS A 397 -10.88 25.82 27.17
C LYS A 397 -10.65 25.74 25.65
N GLY A 398 -9.41 25.90 25.18
CA GLY A 398 -9.03 25.89 23.77
C GLY A 398 -8.97 24.51 23.09
N ASP A 399 -9.16 23.42 23.84
CA ASP A 399 -9.05 22.06 23.30
C ASP A 399 -10.12 21.77 22.22
N TRP A 400 -11.29 22.39 22.34
CA TRP A 400 -12.35 22.24 21.35
C TRP A 400 -11.98 22.93 20.04
N GLU A 401 -11.43 24.14 20.12
CA GLU A 401 -11.00 24.93 18.97
C GLU A 401 -9.87 24.22 18.23
N SER A 402 -8.86 23.69 18.94
CA SER A 402 -7.80 22.86 18.36
C SER A 402 -8.36 21.64 17.62
N LEU A 403 -9.21 20.84 18.29
CA LEU A 403 -9.82 19.66 17.69
C LEU A 403 -10.66 20.02 16.47
N LYS A 404 -11.48 21.07 16.56
CA LYS A 404 -12.32 21.54 15.46
C LYS A 404 -11.47 22.01 14.27
N SER A 405 -10.39 22.71 14.54
CA SER A 405 -9.43 23.19 13.54
C SER A 405 -8.81 22.02 12.76
N VAL A 406 -8.39 20.96 13.46
CA VAL A 406 -7.91 19.72 12.83
C VAL A 406 -9.00 19.05 11.99
N ILE A 407 -10.21 18.95 12.52
CA ILE A 407 -11.34 18.32 11.82
C ILE A 407 -11.65 19.03 10.50
N GLU A 408 -11.74 20.36 10.50
CA GLU A 408 -11.98 21.13 9.27
C GLU A 408 -10.88 20.93 8.24
N ASP A 409 -9.65 20.72 8.71
CA ASP A 409 -8.50 20.55 7.85
C ASP A 409 -8.41 19.17 7.18
N ILE A 410 -8.81 18.11 7.89
CA ILE A 410 -8.88 16.74 7.34
C ILE A 410 -10.23 16.43 6.68
N LYS A 411 -11.09 17.45 6.54
CA LYS A 411 -12.41 17.37 5.92
C LYS A 411 -12.36 17.91 4.50
N TRP A 412 -13.05 17.21 3.59
CA TRP A 412 -13.21 17.67 2.22
C TRP A 412 -14.03 18.96 2.17
N ASN A 413 -13.51 19.97 1.46
CA ASN A 413 -14.29 21.15 1.08
C ASN A 413 -14.84 21.03 -0.35
N GLU A 414 -15.82 21.87 -0.71
CA GLU A 414 -16.48 21.81 -2.03
C GLU A 414 -15.51 21.98 -3.20
N ILE A 415 -14.49 22.83 -3.05
CA ILE A 415 -13.51 23.09 -4.10
C ILE A 415 -12.64 21.84 -4.34
N GLN A 416 -12.22 21.16 -3.27
CA GLN A 416 -11.48 19.90 -3.34
C GLN A 416 -12.34 18.78 -3.92
N TYR A 417 -13.64 18.75 -3.58
CA TYR A 417 -14.59 17.79 -4.13
C TYR A 417 -14.78 17.96 -5.64
N LYS A 418 -14.93 19.21 -6.12
CA LYS A 418 -15.07 19.52 -7.55
C LYS A 418 -13.80 19.22 -8.35
N ASN A 419 -12.63 19.27 -7.70
CA ASN A 419 -11.32 19.07 -8.32
C ASN A 419 -10.69 17.71 -7.96
N LEU A 420 -11.51 16.71 -7.63
CA LEU A 420 -11.05 15.41 -7.15
C LEU A 420 -10.30 14.67 -8.27
N ASN A 421 -8.98 14.88 -8.31
CA ASN A 421 -8.10 14.26 -9.29
C ASN A 421 -7.40 13.06 -8.64
N ILE A 422 -7.71 11.87 -9.15
CA ILE A 422 -7.23 10.57 -8.67
C ILE A 422 -5.69 10.47 -8.73
N LEU A 423 -5.03 11.29 -9.57
CA LEU A 423 -3.58 11.35 -9.71
C LEU A 423 -2.91 12.32 -8.72
N ARG A 424 -3.67 13.22 -8.08
CA ARG A 424 -3.15 14.15 -7.07
C ARG A 424 -3.22 13.47 -5.71
N TYR A 425 -2.15 12.76 -5.36
CA TYR A 425 -1.98 11.97 -4.14
C TYR A 425 -1.97 12.78 -2.82
N SER A 426 -2.44 14.03 -2.75
CA SER A 426 -2.48 14.82 -1.51
C SER A 426 -3.25 16.14 -1.65
N PRO A 427 -3.84 16.68 -0.55
CA PRO A 427 -4.05 16.01 0.74
C PRO A 427 -5.20 15.01 0.67
N ILE A 428 -4.98 13.83 1.26
CA ILE A 428 -6.01 12.82 1.41
C ILE A 428 -6.81 13.18 2.66
N ASN A 429 -8.01 13.73 2.46
CA ASN A 429 -8.91 14.09 3.56
C ASN A 429 -9.70 12.86 4.01
N LEU A 430 -9.75 12.66 5.33
CA LEU A 430 -10.38 11.51 6.00
C LEU A 430 -11.91 11.63 6.04
N ILE A 431 -12.43 12.86 6.11
CA ILE A 431 -13.83 13.16 6.39
C ILE A 431 -14.49 13.73 5.14
N LEU A 432 -15.47 13.01 4.61
CA LEU A 432 -16.33 13.45 3.52
C LEU A 432 -17.68 13.94 4.10
N PRO A 433 -17.97 15.25 4.08
CA PRO A 433 -19.30 15.73 4.45
C PRO A 433 -20.28 15.36 3.34
N ILE A 434 -21.24 14.48 3.65
CA ILE A 434 -22.34 14.14 2.73
C ILE A 434 -23.43 15.21 2.80
N ASP A 435 -23.70 15.69 4.02
CA ASP A 435 -24.62 16.78 4.31
C ASP A 435 -24.13 17.55 5.56
N LYS A 436 -24.78 18.66 5.91
CA LYS A 436 -24.52 19.46 7.11
C LYS A 436 -24.44 18.61 8.38
N ASN A 437 -25.32 17.63 8.48
CA ASN A 437 -25.47 16.77 9.66
C ASN A 437 -24.98 15.34 9.44
N ILE A 438 -24.40 15.01 8.27
CA ILE A 438 -23.97 13.64 7.96
C ILE A 438 -22.56 13.65 7.38
N TRP A 439 -21.62 13.03 8.09
CA TRP A 439 -20.25 12.83 7.61
C TRP A 439 -19.96 11.35 7.38
N LEU A 440 -19.19 11.07 6.34
CA LEU A 440 -18.57 9.77 6.11
C LEU A 440 -17.09 9.88 6.45
N ILE A 441 -16.62 9.00 7.31
CA ILE A 441 -15.22 8.88 7.70
C ILE A 441 -14.65 7.65 7.02
N ASP A 442 -13.73 7.83 6.09
CA ASP A 442 -13.12 6.73 5.32
C ASP A 442 -11.85 6.23 6.00
N TRP A 443 -11.98 5.20 6.84
CA TRP A 443 -10.87 4.61 7.59
C TRP A 443 -9.78 4.00 6.70
N SER A 444 -10.10 3.65 5.46
CA SER A 444 -9.08 3.17 4.51
C SER A 444 -8.04 4.25 4.19
N LEU A 445 -8.41 5.52 4.32
CA LEU A 445 -7.54 6.67 4.10
C LEU A 445 -6.68 7.03 5.30
N MET A 446 -6.90 6.44 6.47
CA MET A 446 -6.10 6.72 7.68
C MET A 446 -4.62 6.41 7.47
N LEU A 447 -4.32 5.25 6.87
CA LEU A 447 -2.95 4.89 6.53
C LEU A 447 -2.35 5.90 5.54
N HIS A 448 -3.14 6.38 4.59
CA HIS A 448 -2.70 7.37 3.62
C HIS A 448 -2.39 8.74 4.27
N VAL A 449 -3.20 9.19 5.22
CA VAL A 449 -2.94 10.41 6.02
C VAL A 449 -1.61 10.26 6.76
N ILE A 450 -1.39 9.13 7.43
CA ILE A 450 -0.14 8.83 8.15
C ILE A 450 1.05 8.72 7.18
N LEU A 451 0.85 8.08 6.03
CA LEU A 451 1.86 7.95 4.98
C LEU A 451 2.20 9.30 4.35
N ASP A 452 1.24 10.21 4.19
CA ASP A 452 1.51 11.55 3.68
C ASP A 452 2.30 12.39 4.68
N LEU A 453 1.98 12.28 5.98
CA LEU A 453 2.77 12.88 7.06
C LEU A 453 4.22 12.37 7.05
N THR A 454 4.41 11.05 6.88
CA THR A 454 5.74 10.41 6.88
C THR A 454 6.50 10.51 5.55
N LYS A 455 5.83 10.59 4.41
CA LYS A 455 6.46 10.90 3.11
C LYS A 455 6.95 12.34 3.08
N SER A 456 6.18 13.25 3.68
CA SER A 456 6.60 14.64 3.86
C SER A 456 7.87 14.71 4.71
N TYR A 457 8.00 13.88 5.74
CA TYR A 457 9.26 13.69 6.48
C TYR A 457 10.43 13.26 5.59
N GLY A 458 10.30 12.13 4.87
CA GLY A 458 11.38 11.64 4.00
C GLY A 458 11.80 12.64 2.91
N ARG A 459 10.88 13.52 2.48
CA ARG A 459 11.15 14.59 1.51
C ARG A 459 11.79 15.82 2.14
N ILE A 460 11.35 16.27 3.33
CA ILE A 460 11.93 17.41 4.05
C ILE A 460 13.39 17.13 4.42
N PHE A 461 13.70 15.90 4.82
CA PHE A 461 15.03 15.50 5.25
C PHE A 461 15.91 14.94 4.12
N GLY A 462 15.46 15.03 2.86
CA GLY A 462 16.28 14.74 1.68
C GLY A 462 16.65 13.27 1.45
N THR A 463 16.06 12.33 2.22
CA THR A 463 16.38 10.91 2.15
C THR A 463 15.62 10.16 1.06
N VAL A 464 14.53 10.73 0.52
CA VAL A 464 13.84 10.23 -0.69
C VAL A 464 14.39 10.91 -1.96
N ALA A 465 15.71 11.11 -2.00
CA ALA A 465 16.38 11.64 -3.17
C ALA A 465 16.58 10.53 -4.21
N ILE A 466 16.03 10.72 -5.42
CA ILE A 466 16.46 10.07 -6.67
C ILE A 466 15.89 8.66 -6.97
N LEU A 467 15.14 8.01 -6.08
CA LEU A 467 14.60 6.65 -6.32
C LEU A 467 13.58 6.49 -7.48
N LYS A 468 13.13 7.58 -8.14
CA LYS A 468 12.05 7.51 -9.16
C LYS A 468 12.49 7.66 -10.61
N GLY A 469 13.75 8.07 -10.88
CA GLY A 469 14.21 8.34 -12.25
C GLY A 469 14.15 7.09 -13.12
N PHE A 470 14.75 6.03 -12.62
CA PHE A 470 14.75 4.71 -13.24
C PHE A 470 13.34 4.13 -13.45
N GLU A 471 12.43 4.31 -12.50
CA GLU A 471 11.05 3.81 -12.66
C GLU A 471 10.27 4.57 -13.73
N LEU A 472 10.44 5.90 -13.83
CA LEU A 472 9.83 6.68 -14.89
C LEU A 472 10.40 6.29 -16.26
N GLU A 473 11.72 6.15 -16.35
CA GLU A 473 12.42 5.69 -17.55
C GLU A 473 11.94 4.30 -17.97
N ARG A 474 11.86 3.37 -17.01
CA ARG A 474 11.35 2.01 -17.24
C ARG A 474 9.90 2.02 -17.73
N THR A 475 9.04 2.80 -17.08
CA THR A 475 7.62 2.92 -17.44
C THR A 475 7.45 3.50 -18.85
N LEU A 476 8.17 4.58 -19.18
CA LEU A 476 8.14 5.18 -20.51
C LEU A 476 8.70 4.23 -21.58
N SER A 477 9.79 3.53 -21.28
CA SER A 477 10.38 2.55 -22.18
C SER A 477 9.42 1.38 -22.47
N GLU A 478 8.78 0.83 -21.43
CA GLU A 478 7.77 -0.21 -21.56
C GLU A 478 6.55 0.28 -22.35
N TYR A 479 6.14 1.53 -22.14
CA TYR A 479 5.04 2.15 -22.88
C TYR A 479 5.36 2.31 -24.36
N PHE A 480 6.51 2.92 -24.70
CA PHE A 480 6.93 3.05 -26.10
C PHE A 480 7.10 1.69 -26.76
N LYS A 481 7.72 0.73 -26.07
CA LYS A 481 7.87 -0.65 -26.58
C LYS A 481 6.53 -1.32 -26.87
N SER A 482 5.51 -1.04 -26.08
CA SER A 482 4.18 -1.65 -26.25
C SER A 482 3.31 -0.93 -27.28
N ASN A 483 3.60 0.34 -27.59
CA ASN A 483 2.72 1.21 -28.40
C ASN A 483 3.40 1.81 -29.63
N PHE A 484 4.63 1.41 -29.99
CA PHE A 484 5.40 2.07 -31.05
C PHE A 484 4.66 2.10 -32.40
N GLN A 485 3.98 1.01 -32.77
CA GLN A 485 3.18 0.94 -34.00
C GLN A 485 2.01 1.92 -34.00
N THR A 486 1.23 1.94 -32.91
CA THR A 486 0.07 2.83 -32.75
C THR A 486 0.49 4.29 -32.74
N LEU A 487 1.64 4.60 -32.13
CA LEU A 487 2.19 5.94 -32.09
C LEU A 487 2.80 6.38 -33.43
N GLY A 488 3.08 5.44 -34.34
CA GLY A 488 3.78 5.73 -35.59
C GLY A 488 5.23 6.13 -35.35
N ILE A 489 5.92 5.44 -34.43
CA ILE A 489 7.32 5.71 -34.07
C ILE A 489 8.19 4.47 -34.28
N SER A 490 9.48 4.70 -34.43
CA SER A 490 10.51 3.65 -34.41
C SER A 490 11.34 3.76 -33.14
N LEU A 491 11.67 2.62 -32.52
CA LEU A 491 12.49 2.58 -31.32
C LEU A 491 13.97 2.56 -31.73
N TRP A 492 14.73 3.57 -31.32
CA TRP A 492 16.17 3.64 -31.62
C TRP A 492 17.02 3.16 -30.43
N TRP A 493 16.69 3.63 -29.23
CA TRP A 493 17.42 3.30 -28.01
C TRP A 493 16.49 3.28 -26.80
N LEU A 494 16.48 2.21 -26.01
CA LEU A 494 15.71 2.11 -24.78
C LEU A 494 16.66 1.68 -23.65
N GLY A 495 16.95 2.60 -22.75
CA GLY A 495 17.96 2.49 -21.69
C GLY A 495 17.62 1.49 -20.59
N GLN A 496 17.54 0.20 -20.88
CA GLN A 496 17.44 -0.83 -19.83
C GLN A 496 18.74 -1.64 -19.66
N GLY A 497 19.51 -1.29 -18.63
CA GLY A 497 20.59 -2.10 -18.04
C GLY A 497 22.04 -1.63 -18.33
N ALA A 498 23.03 -2.48 -18.06
CA ALA A 498 24.47 -2.20 -18.26
C ALA A 498 24.87 -1.90 -19.72
N LYS A 499 23.91 -1.95 -20.66
CA LYS A 499 24.04 -1.63 -22.08
C LYS A 499 23.63 -0.19 -22.43
N ASN A 500 23.24 0.66 -21.47
CA ASN A 500 22.74 2.05 -21.69
C ASN A 500 23.73 3.06 -22.27
N LYS A 501 24.92 2.60 -22.64
CA LYS A 501 26.04 3.45 -23.01
C LYS A 501 26.30 3.38 -24.51
N ILE A 502 26.10 4.49 -25.21
CA ILE A 502 26.60 4.63 -26.56
C ILE A 502 28.10 4.96 -26.53
N ARG A 503 28.83 4.39 -27.50
CA ARG A 503 30.27 4.51 -27.62
C ARG A 503 30.59 5.11 -28.97
N PHE A 504 31.23 6.26 -28.94
CA PHE A 504 31.63 6.99 -30.12
C PHE A 504 32.98 6.46 -30.66
N HIS A 505 33.21 6.57 -31.96
CA HIS A 505 34.49 6.25 -32.61
C HIS A 505 35.61 7.17 -32.13
N ALA A 506 35.35 8.48 -32.05
CA ALA A 506 36.29 9.47 -31.54
C ALA A 506 36.57 9.34 -30.03
N GLY A 507 36.02 8.31 -29.38
CA GLY A 507 36.20 8.02 -27.96
C GLY A 507 35.17 8.72 -27.07
N GLY A 508 35.03 8.24 -25.85
CA GLY A 508 34.02 8.71 -24.92
C GLY A 508 32.75 7.85 -24.93
N VAL A 509 32.09 7.87 -23.79
CA VAL A 509 30.92 7.07 -23.50
C VAL A 509 29.87 7.98 -22.90
N ARG A 510 28.62 7.85 -23.35
CA ARG A 510 27.48 8.62 -22.87
C ARG A 510 26.29 7.70 -22.64
N ASP A 511 25.53 8.03 -21.60
CA ASP A 511 24.26 7.37 -21.30
C ASP A 511 23.15 8.02 -22.13
N ILE A 512 22.22 7.20 -22.63
CA ILE A 512 20.96 7.64 -23.24
C ILE A 512 19.83 6.90 -22.54
N ASP A 513 18.93 7.64 -21.91
CA ASP A 513 17.78 7.06 -21.22
C ASP A 513 16.79 6.52 -22.27
N ILE A 514 16.29 7.37 -23.17
CA ILE A 514 15.38 6.95 -24.25
C ILE A 514 15.70 7.71 -25.55
N GLY A 515 15.66 7.00 -26.67
CA GLY A 515 15.73 7.58 -28.01
C GLY A 515 14.71 6.93 -28.95
N ILE A 516 13.88 7.76 -29.57
CA ILE A 516 12.81 7.33 -30.49
C ILE A 516 12.84 8.17 -31.76
N ILE A 517 12.44 7.57 -32.87
CA ILE A 517 12.38 8.23 -34.17
C ILE A 517 10.92 8.44 -34.55
N VAL A 518 10.59 9.66 -34.95
CA VAL A 518 9.29 10.09 -35.48
C VAL A 518 9.57 10.78 -36.81
N ASP A 519 9.14 10.17 -37.91
CA ASP A 519 9.49 10.62 -39.28
C ASP A 519 11.01 10.87 -39.42
N ASP A 520 11.42 12.07 -39.86
CA ASP A 520 12.83 12.46 -40.02
C ASP A 520 13.46 13.05 -38.74
N HIS A 521 12.84 12.87 -37.57
CA HIS A 521 13.30 13.41 -36.28
C HIS A 521 13.69 12.29 -35.30
N LEU A 522 14.91 12.34 -34.77
CA LEU A 522 15.37 11.54 -33.64
C LEU A 522 15.20 12.34 -32.34
N LEU A 523 14.27 11.92 -31.49
CA LEU A 523 14.01 12.50 -30.19
C LEU A 523 14.93 11.81 -29.18
N ILE A 524 15.78 12.59 -28.50
CA ILE A 524 16.65 12.12 -27.42
C ILE A 524 16.11 12.62 -26.10
N LEU A 525 15.68 11.71 -25.24
CA LEU A 525 15.03 12.00 -23.97
C LEU A 525 15.97 11.70 -22.81
N GLU A 526 16.25 12.72 -22.01
CA GLU A 526 16.86 12.59 -20.69
C GLU A 526 15.75 12.56 -19.62
N VAL A 527 15.56 11.43 -18.94
CA VAL A 527 14.46 11.20 -18.01
C VAL A 527 14.88 11.55 -16.58
N LYS A 528 14.32 12.64 -16.05
CA LYS A 528 14.60 13.13 -14.69
C LYS A 528 13.35 13.13 -13.82
N ALA A 529 13.21 12.10 -13.01
CA ALA A 529 12.23 12.11 -11.92
C ALA A 529 12.88 12.56 -10.60
N TYR A 530 13.04 13.87 -10.45
CA TYR A 530 13.37 14.44 -9.14
C TYR A 530 12.15 14.31 -8.23
N SER A 531 12.34 13.96 -6.96
CA SER A 531 11.31 14.16 -5.95
C SER A 531 11.03 15.66 -5.88
N GLY A 532 9.96 16.09 -6.54
CA GLY A 532 9.46 17.45 -6.43
C GLY A 532 9.25 17.75 -4.96
N ARG A 533 9.84 18.86 -4.48
CA ARG A 533 9.34 19.44 -3.25
C ARG A 533 7.95 19.98 -3.57
N TRP A 534 6.96 19.60 -2.78
CA TRP A 534 5.57 19.93 -3.06
C TRP A 534 5.30 21.45 -3.02
N ASP A 535 6.18 22.22 -2.36
CA ASP A 535 6.08 23.69 -2.19
C ASP A 535 6.09 24.36 -3.55
N LEU A 536 6.92 23.86 -4.47
CA LEU A 536 7.01 24.36 -5.84
C LEU A 536 5.70 24.26 -6.62
N TYR A 537 4.77 23.39 -6.21
CA TYR A 537 3.50 23.16 -6.91
C TYR A 537 2.30 23.77 -6.19
N LEU A 538 2.32 23.81 -4.85
CA LEU A 538 1.21 24.33 -4.05
C LEU A 538 1.37 25.82 -3.71
N ASN A 539 2.61 26.28 -3.49
CA ASN A 539 2.91 27.66 -3.14
C ASN A 539 4.28 28.07 -3.72
N PRO A 540 4.35 28.32 -5.04
CA PRO A 540 5.61 28.44 -5.76
C PRO A 540 6.42 29.67 -5.30
N ASP A 541 7.35 29.48 -4.36
CA ASP A 541 8.37 30.50 -4.07
C ASP A 541 9.26 30.68 -5.32
N PRO A 542 9.28 31.88 -5.94
CA PRO A 542 10.10 32.15 -7.13
C PRO A 542 11.59 31.83 -6.93
N ASN A 543 12.14 32.02 -5.73
CA ASN A 543 13.54 31.71 -5.43
C ASN A 543 13.81 30.20 -5.44
N MET A 544 12.83 29.41 -5.01
CA MET A 544 12.91 27.96 -4.99
C MET A 544 12.76 27.38 -6.40
N LEU A 545 11.84 27.94 -7.21
CA LEU A 545 11.72 27.60 -8.63
C LEU A 545 13.02 27.93 -9.37
N LYS A 546 13.60 29.11 -9.14
CA LYS A 546 14.90 29.51 -9.70
C LYS A 546 16.02 28.54 -9.30
N LYS A 547 16.13 28.20 -8.02
CA LYS A 547 17.12 27.22 -7.53
C LYS A 547 16.92 25.84 -8.16
N ARG A 548 15.67 25.37 -8.33
CA ARG A 548 15.39 24.10 -9.00
C ARG A 548 15.81 24.14 -10.46
N TRP A 549 15.45 25.21 -11.16
CA TRP A 549 15.84 25.42 -12.54
C TRP A 549 17.36 25.38 -12.69
N GLU A 550 18.09 26.19 -11.91
CA GLU A 550 19.53 26.33 -12.01
C GLU A 550 20.28 25.06 -11.59
N LYS A 551 19.82 24.35 -10.55
CA LYS A 551 20.56 23.21 -9.96
C LYS A 551 20.16 21.85 -10.50
N LYS A 552 19.00 21.71 -11.12
CA LYS A 552 18.45 20.39 -11.53
C LYS A 552 18.05 20.36 -12.99
N ILE A 553 17.21 21.30 -13.43
CA ILE A 553 16.65 21.26 -14.78
C ILE A 553 17.65 21.73 -15.84
N LYS A 554 18.26 22.91 -15.67
CA LYS A 554 19.24 23.45 -16.60
C LYS A 554 20.45 22.51 -16.82
N PRO A 555 21.02 21.87 -15.78
CA PRO A 555 22.05 20.84 -15.99
C PRO A 555 21.58 19.65 -16.83
N ALA A 556 20.34 19.17 -16.64
CA ALA A 556 19.79 18.08 -17.44
C ALA A 556 19.60 18.49 -18.90
N ILE A 557 19.15 19.73 -19.16
CA ILE A 557 19.05 20.27 -20.53
C ILE A 557 20.44 20.32 -21.17
N ASN A 558 21.44 20.86 -20.47
CA ASN A 558 22.81 20.91 -20.99
C ASN A 558 23.36 19.50 -21.28
N GLN A 559 23.04 18.51 -20.45
CA GLN A 559 23.46 17.13 -20.65
C GLN A 559 22.89 16.58 -21.96
N VAL A 560 21.58 16.72 -22.19
CA VAL A 560 20.94 16.24 -23.43
C VAL A 560 21.37 17.05 -24.66
N ASP A 561 21.65 18.35 -24.50
CA ASP A 561 22.18 19.21 -25.57
C ASP A 561 23.55 18.73 -26.03
N THR A 562 24.51 18.59 -25.11
CA THR A 562 25.87 18.13 -25.45
C THR A 562 25.89 16.73 -26.07
N LEU A 563 24.99 15.85 -25.64
CA LEU A 563 24.80 14.53 -26.25
C LEU A 563 24.24 14.66 -27.67
N SER A 564 23.21 15.47 -27.86
CA SER A 564 22.50 15.60 -29.14
C SER A 564 23.34 16.34 -30.19
N GLU A 565 24.11 17.35 -29.79
CA GLU A 565 25.12 18.01 -30.64
C GLU A 565 26.13 16.98 -31.16
N ARG A 566 26.61 16.11 -30.28
CA ARG A 566 27.54 15.07 -30.68
C ARG A 566 26.91 14.05 -31.62
N LEU A 567 25.68 13.59 -31.33
CA LEU A 567 24.93 12.68 -32.21
C LEU A 567 24.61 13.30 -33.57
N SER A 568 24.44 14.62 -33.64
CA SER A 568 24.20 15.32 -34.89
C SER A 568 25.44 15.33 -35.80
N ILE A 569 26.64 15.17 -35.25
CA ILE A 569 27.90 15.13 -36.01
C ILE A 569 28.35 13.68 -36.26
N GLU A 570 28.27 12.84 -35.23
CA GLU A 570 28.77 11.46 -35.23
C GLU A 570 27.59 10.48 -35.29
N ILE A 571 27.05 10.30 -36.50
CA ILE A 571 25.83 9.52 -36.76
C ILE A 571 26.00 8.00 -36.57
N GLU A 572 27.25 7.53 -36.56
CA GLU A 572 27.60 6.14 -36.35
C GLU A 572 28.72 6.07 -35.31
N GLY A 573 28.57 5.14 -34.38
CA GLY A 573 29.55 4.84 -33.34
C GLY A 573 29.83 3.34 -33.27
N LYS A 574 30.61 2.93 -32.27
CA LYS A 574 31.04 1.54 -32.10
C LYS A 574 29.89 0.56 -31.81
N ASN A 575 28.75 1.06 -31.32
CA ASN A 575 27.60 0.24 -30.95
C ASN A 575 26.25 0.90 -31.27
N PHE A 576 26.23 1.94 -32.11
CA PHE A 576 25.01 2.60 -32.54
C PHE A 576 25.16 3.13 -33.96
N LYS A 577 24.03 3.28 -34.65
CA LYS A 577 23.93 3.96 -35.94
C LYS A 577 22.59 4.67 -36.00
N ILE A 578 22.61 5.95 -36.34
CA ILE A 578 21.41 6.74 -36.60
C ILE A 578 20.96 6.43 -38.04
N PRO A 579 19.69 6.05 -38.26
CA PRO A 579 19.15 5.80 -39.59
C PRO A 579 19.31 7.00 -40.55
N CYS A 580 19.53 6.71 -41.84
CA CYS A 580 19.86 7.72 -42.85
C CYS A 580 18.68 8.60 -43.28
N ASP A 581 17.46 8.27 -42.90
CA ASP A 581 16.24 9.05 -43.05
C ASP A 581 16.10 10.14 -41.98
N VAL A 582 16.77 9.98 -40.82
CA VAL A 582 16.81 11.02 -39.79
C VAL A 582 17.58 12.25 -40.30
N ARG A 583 16.94 13.41 -40.21
CA ARG A 583 17.49 14.72 -40.59
C ARG A 583 17.74 15.62 -39.38
N TRP A 584 17.01 15.40 -38.29
CA TRP A 584 17.01 16.26 -37.12
C TRP A 584 17.19 15.47 -35.83
N VAL A 585 17.99 15.99 -34.90
CA VAL A 585 18.07 15.51 -33.51
C VAL A 585 17.36 16.52 -32.60
N VAL A 586 16.42 16.04 -31.79
CA VAL A 586 15.58 16.87 -30.91
C VAL A 586 15.88 16.51 -29.44
N PRO A 587 16.64 17.35 -28.71
CA PRO A 587 16.96 17.12 -27.30
C PRO A 587 15.83 17.53 -26.36
N ILE A 588 15.36 16.57 -25.55
CA ILE A 588 14.22 16.69 -24.64
C ILE A 588 14.62 16.23 -23.24
N VAL A 589 14.15 16.95 -22.22
CA VAL A 589 14.18 16.45 -20.83
C VAL A 589 12.78 16.01 -20.45
N CYS A 590 12.60 14.79 -19.97
CA CYS A 590 11.32 14.31 -19.46
C CYS A 590 11.28 14.42 -17.93
N SER A 591 10.30 15.13 -17.39
CA SER A 591 9.97 15.20 -15.96
C SER A 591 8.61 14.53 -15.71
N PRO A 592 8.36 13.90 -14.56
CA PRO A 592 7.04 13.37 -14.22
C PRO A 592 5.98 14.48 -14.01
N PHE A 593 6.38 15.75 -13.94
CA PHE A 593 5.49 16.88 -13.68
C PHE A 593 5.85 18.06 -14.57
N VAL A 594 4.89 18.95 -14.78
CA VAL A 594 5.11 20.23 -15.47
C VAL A 594 6.16 21.04 -14.70
N GLU A 595 7.20 21.49 -15.41
CA GLU A 595 8.29 22.28 -14.84
C GLU A 595 8.12 23.76 -15.14
N TRP A 596 8.56 24.61 -14.22
CA TRP A 596 8.64 26.05 -14.46
C TRP A 596 9.79 26.36 -15.43
N ILE A 597 9.48 27.09 -16.49
CA ILE A 597 10.45 27.58 -17.47
C ILE A 597 10.66 29.09 -17.23
N PRO A 598 11.90 29.55 -16.99
CA PRO A 598 12.16 30.93 -16.57
C PRO A 598 11.96 31.99 -17.66
N SER A 599 11.86 31.58 -18.93
CA SER A 599 11.68 32.53 -20.03
C SER A 599 11.03 31.88 -21.27
N TYR A 600 10.42 32.73 -22.09
CA TYR A 600 9.89 32.38 -23.42
C TYR A 600 10.98 32.33 -24.51
N ASN A 601 12.26 32.28 -24.14
CA ASN A 601 13.32 32.17 -25.14
C ASN A 601 13.17 30.86 -25.91
N GLN A 602 13.11 30.92 -27.25
CA GLN A 602 12.89 29.77 -28.13
C GLN A 602 13.78 28.56 -27.83
N LYS A 603 15.00 28.77 -27.30
CA LYS A 603 15.88 27.65 -26.92
C LYS A 603 15.35 26.75 -25.81
N TRP A 604 14.29 27.15 -25.11
CA TRP A 604 13.61 26.37 -24.06
C TRP A 604 12.28 25.77 -24.50
N TRP A 605 11.85 26.01 -25.75
CA TRP A 605 10.52 25.66 -26.25
C TRP A 605 10.64 24.90 -27.57
N LEU A 606 9.99 23.74 -27.65
CA LEU A 606 9.90 22.97 -28.89
C LEU A 606 8.79 23.53 -29.79
N TYR A 607 7.71 24.02 -29.20
CA TYR A 607 6.62 24.69 -29.88
C TYR A 607 6.16 25.91 -29.06
N LYS A 608 5.22 26.71 -29.60
CA LYS A 608 4.70 27.91 -28.91
C LYS A 608 4.19 27.62 -27.50
N ASN A 609 3.64 26.42 -27.28
CA ASN A 609 3.00 25.98 -26.04
C ASN A 609 3.63 24.72 -25.42
N ILE A 610 4.70 24.17 -26.01
CA ILE A 610 5.33 22.94 -25.52
C ILE A 610 6.81 23.23 -25.19
N PRO A 611 7.21 23.13 -23.90
CA PRO A 611 8.58 23.37 -23.49
C PRO A 611 9.52 22.23 -23.95
N ARG A 612 10.83 22.39 -23.76
CA ARG A 612 11.81 21.30 -23.93
C ARG A 612 11.90 20.38 -22.73
N VAL A 613 11.39 20.82 -21.59
CA VAL A 613 11.29 20.03 -20.36
C VAL A 613 9.85 19.58 -20.23
N CYS A 614 9.57 18.39 -20.72
CA CYS A 614 8.23 17.88 -20.98
C CYS A 614 7.80 16.88 -19.92
N THR A 615 6.50 16.81 -19.72
CA THR A 615 5.80 15.65 -19.16
C THR A 615 5.68 14.54 -20.20
N PRO A 616 5.36 13.30 -19.80
CA PRO A 616 5.01 12.23 -20.72
C PRO A 616 3.92 12.62 -21.73
N ASP A 617 2.87 13.32 -21.28
CA ASP A 617 1.76 13.74 -22.14
C ASP A 617 2.23 14.73 -23.22
N GLU A 618 3.06 15.71 -22.84
CA GLU A 618 3.66 16.65 -23.78
C GLU A 618 4.60 15.97 -24.79
N ILE A 619 5.25 14.85 -24.44
CA ILE A 619 6.02 14.04 -25.39
C ILE A 619 5.11 13.43 -26.45
N PHE A 620 3.93 12.91 -26.07
CA PHE A 620 2.96 12.40 -27.04
C PHE A 620 2.42 13.51 -27.93
N GLU A 621 2.20 14.71 -27.37
CA GLU A 621 1.84 15.88 -28.18
C GLU A 621 2.93 16.23 -29.20
N ILE A 622 4.21 16.16 -28.83
CA ILE A 622 5.33 16.40 -29.75
C ILE A 622 5.34 15.40 -30.89
N ILE A 623 5.14 14.11 -30.60
CA ILE A 623 5.04 13.04 -31.61
C ILE A 623 3.92 13.36 -32.60
N GLU A 624 2.74 13.75 -32.10
CA GLU A 624 1.60 14.10 -32.94
C GLU A 624 1.81 15.38 -33.76
N GLN A 625 2.55 16.37 -33.23
CA GLN A 625 2.91 17.57 -34.00
C GLN A 625 3.85 17.24 -35.17
N ILE A 626 4.87 16.40 -34.93
CA ILE A 626 5.82 15.98 -35.98
C ILE A 626 5.08 15.24 -37.09
N LYS A 627 4.21 14.29 -36.74
CA LYS A 627 3.38 13.54 -37.70
C LYS A 627 2.44 14.42 -38.52
N LYS A 628 2.05 15.59 -38.01
CA LYS A 628 1.27 16.60 -38.76
C LYS A 628 2.13 17.47 -39.68
N GLY A 629 3.43 17.20 -39.78
CA GLY A 629 4.40 17.97 -40.55
C GLY A 629 4.90 19.23 -39.83
N ASN A 630 4.52 19.44 -38.57
CA ASN A 630 5.02 20.57 -37.79
C ASN A 630 6.39 20.22 -37.21
N SER A 631 7.40 21.04 -37.48
CA SER A 631 8.76 20.76 -37.02
C SER A 631 9.07 21.52 -35.72
N PRO A 632 9.76 20.91 -34.73
CA PRO A 632 10.16 21.59 -33.51
C PRO A 632 11.06 22.81 -33.77
N ASN A 633 10.85 23.88 -33.00
CA ASN A 633 11.65 25.11 -33.05
C ASN A 633 13.11 24.88 -32.67
N TYR A 634 13.36 24.01 -31.68
CA TYR A 634 14.71 23.64 -31.25
C TYR A 634 15.05 22.22 -31.71
N LYS A 635 15.96 22.12 -32.67
CA LYS A 635 16.46 20.87 -33.26
C LYS A 635 17.84 21.10 -33.87
N LEU A 636 18.62 20.04 -33.99
CA LEU A 636 19.97 20.06 -34.53
C LEU A 636 20.00 19.32 -35.88
N PRO A 637 20.53 19.92 -36.95
CA PRO A 637 20.66 19.24 -38.23
C PRO A 637 21.70 18.12 -38.13
N VAL A 638 21.38 16.95 -38.67
CA VAL A 638 22.33 15.85 -38.77
C VAL A 638 23.33 16.15 -39.90
N ALA A 639 24.62 16.24 -39.57
CA ALA A 639 25.70 16.46 -40.51
C ALA A 639 25.84 15.23 -41.42
N ARG A 640 25.53 15.41 -42.70
CA ARG A 640 25.81 14.41 -43.73
C ARG A 640 27.11 14.81 -44.42
N THR A 641 28.14 13.98 -44.29
CA THR A 641 29.28 14.04 -45.20
C THR A 641 28.73 13.78 -46.61
N SER A 642 28.86 14.78 -47.49
CA SER A 642 28.40 14.71 -48.88
C SER A 642 29.18 13.70 -49.67
#